data_AF-A0A8J7HZD7-F1
#
_entry.id   AF-A0A8J7HZD7-F1
#
_cell.length_a   1.000
_cell.length_b   1.000
_cell.length_c   1.000
_cell.angle_alpha   90.00
_cell.angle_beta   90.00
_cell.angle_gamma   90.00
#
_symmetry.space_group_name_H-M   'P 1'
#
loop_
_entity.id
_entity.type
_entity.pdbx_description
1 polymer ?
#
loop_
_entity_poly.entity_id
_entity_poly.type
_entity_poly.pdbx_seq_one_letter_code
_entity_poly.pdbx_strand_id
1 'polypeptide(L)'
;MRTFSSSVGKRKQNKLARFATSLIATLALTGAVNSANATTVKTPAAKEINSASIQLSQIQPSTTKLSTNTIQYQAMQLSPWGLIPVVVVGGLVIFVPLFFGGLVVIGEREVGIVVRKFTLSGRGLSAGRLIALNGEAGLQADTLAPGWHWGYWPWQYSVRKESVVVVPQGEIALIVAADGASIPPERILGKIIDCDNFQDARKFLTQGGEKGRQMGFLTAGTYRINTALFKVIVAANASAHGMSPEQLRVYSVASDKVGIVTTLDGLPITGGEIAGPVIEGHDNFQNGQRFLDGRGRRGLQEQILLSGSWNLNPWFVNVEQVPMTEIPIGYVGVVISFVGKAQEDVSGAAFTHGNLVNAGHKGVWIEPLYPGKHPLNTRVMKIELVPTINIVLNWADWTERHKYDAELEALTVRSKDGFAFDLEVSQIIHVGALDAPKVISRVGSMQNLVDNVLEPSIGNYFRNSAQDYTVLDFLNARSERQTEASEYIKAALRAYDVQAIDTLIGDIQPPASLMQTQTDRKIAEEQRKTYEVQQMAQTQRQQLVRETALADIQQEMVKSEQSVHIADLKAQAQIKQASGEAEGTKLRAIAEAEGIRATGNAKAETYRAGVEALGASGYTAMQIMQIIGDRNVRLIPDVLVGGSNGSTNGLVDGLLSMILWNQTAKPGEAPPTPLYPQPIKTPPAQPNGNTPLVVEFPTDK
;
A
#
# COMPACT_ATOMS: atom_id res chain seq x y z
N MET A 1 13.68 6.09 36.59
CA MET A 1 12.72 6.46 37.66
C MET A 1 12.09 7.80 37.27
N ARG A 2 10.76 7.95 37.27
CA ARG A 2 9.94 8.66 38.30
C ARG A 2 10.50 10.07 38.63
N THR A 3 9.72 11.15 38.60
CA THR A 3 8.30 11.27 39.02
C THR A 3 7.37 12.07 38.09
N PHE A 4 6.09 11.68 38.05
CA PHE A 4 4.95 12.47 37.58
C PHE A 4 4.32 13.28 38.75
N SER A 5 3.79 14.48 38.48
CA SER A 5 2.54 15.05 39.05
C SER A 5 2.27 16.41 38.36
N SER A 6 1.16 16.77 37.71
CA SER A 6 -0.29 16.49 37.81
C SER A 6 -1.07 17.34 38.84
N SER A 7 -1.75 18.41 38.39
CA SER A 7 -2.90 18.97 39.12
C SER A 7 -3.90 19.66 38.19
N VAL A 8 -5.18 19.29 38.27
CA VAL A 8 -6.31 19.92 37.57
C VAL A 8 -7.06 20.83 38.55
N GLY A 9 -7.48 22.04 38.13
CA GLY A 9 -8.18 22.98 39.03
C GLY A 9 -9.14 23.95 38.32
N LYS A 10 -10.43 23.62 38.27
CA LYS A 10 -11.51 24.57 37.92
C LYS A 10 -11.93 25.37 39.16
N ARG A 11 -12.27 26.67 39.03
CA ARG A 11 -13.60 27.23 39.40
C ARG A 11 -13.71 28.77 39.36
N LYS A 12 -14.94 29.21 39.03
CA LYS A 12 -15.69 30.42 39.48
C LYS A 12 -15.08 31.81 39.21
N GLN A 13 -15.77 32.66 38.44
CA GLN A 13 -16.94 33.49 38.82
C GLN A 13 -16.65 34.53 39.91
N ASN A 14 -16.76 35.81 39.56
CA ASN A 14 -17.75 36.71 40.17
C ASN A 14 -18.03 37.96 39.31
N LYS A 15 -19.24 38.50 39.45
CA LYS A 15 -19.70 39.81 38.94
C LYS A 15 -20.41 40.53 40.11
N LEU A 16 -20.56 41.85 40.01
CA LEU A 16 -21.50 42.72 40.76
C LEU A 16 -21.27 42.95 42.28
N ALA A 17 -20.63 44.07 42.61
CA ALA A 17 -21.05 45.06 43.64
C ALA A 17 -20.17 46.33 43.47
N ARG A 18 -20.68 47.51 43.09
CA ARG A 18 -21.57 48.48 43.80
C ARG A 18 -20.86 49.39 44.83
N PHE A 19 -20.28 50.49 44.34
CA PHE A 19 -20.28 51.84 44.92
C PHE A 19 -20.22 52.81 43.71
N ALA A 20 -21.06 53.82 43.45
CA ALA A 20 -22.04 54.59 44.22
C ALA A 20 -21.45 55.63 45.21
N THR A 21 -21.18 56.86 44.74
CA THR A 21 -22.10 58.02 44.89
C THR A 21 -21.49 59.37 44.46
N SER A 22 -22.19 60.11 43.60
CA SER A 22 -22.27 61.59 43.60
C SER A 22 -23.52 61.99 42.79
N LEU A 23 -24.36 62.89 43.30
CA LEU A 23 -25.74 63.09 42.82
C LEU A 23 -26.19 64.55 43.02
N ILE A 24 -27.15 65.02 42.20
CA ILE A 24 -27.83 66.35 42.24
C ILE A 24 -26.90 67.49 41.74
N ALA A 25 -27.28 68.40 40.83
CA ALA A 25 -28.58 68.92 40.37
C ALA A 25 -28.78 68.73 38.83
N THR A 26 -29.94 68.41 38.21
CA THR A 26 -31.33 68.94 38.25
C THR A 26 -31.49 70.35 37.66
N LEU A 27 -32.42 70.67 36.74
CA LEU A 27 -33.47 69.91 36.02
C LEU A 27 -33.88 70.68 34.72
N ALA A 28 -34.34 70.03 33.63
CA ALA A 28 -35.74 70.00 33.12
C ALA A 28 -35.79 70.41 31.62
N LEU A 29 -36.75 70.07 30.73
CA LEU A 29 -37.94 69.21 30.78
C LEU A 29 -37.99 68.19 29.60
N THR A 30 -38.64 67.05 29.90
CA THR A 30 -39.56 66.21 29.09
C THR A 30 -40.21 66.85 27.85
N GLY A 31 -40.66 66.15 26.79
CA GLY A 31 -40.83 64.71 26.46
C GLY A 31 -41.40 64.59 25.02
N ALA A 32 -41.92 63.48 24.47
CA ALA A 32 -42.08 62.09 24.93
C ALA A 32 -42.06 61.12 23.70
N VAL A 33 -42.20 59.80 23.93
CA VAL A 33 -41.99 58.73 22.92
C VAL A 33 -43.25 58.44 22.07
N ASN A 34 -43.08 57.97 20.81
CA ASN A 34 -43.61 56.64 20.41
C ASN A 34 -43.20 56.09 19.02
N SER A 35 -42.68 54.85 19.06
CA SER A 35 -42.92 53.67 18.19
C SER A 35 -43.21 53.74 16.66
N ALA A 36 -42.34 53.03 15.93
CA ALA A 36 -42.63 51.96 14.95
C ALA A 36 -43.16 52.25 13.52
N ASN A 37 -42.58 51.49 12.55
CA ASN A 37 -43.12 50.86 11.33
C ASN A 37 -44.00 51.70 10.34
N ALA A 38 -44.01 51.48 9.01
CA ALA A 38 -43.51 50.36 8.21
C ALA A 38 -43.08 50.77 6.76
N THR A 39 -42.89 49.75 5.93
CA THR A 39 -42.45 49.73 4.53
C THR A 39 -43.44 50.26 3.47
N THR A 40 -42.94 50.30 2.22
CA THR A 40 -43.65 50.03 0.94
C THR A 40 -44.60 51.07 0.32
N VAL A 41 -44.02 51.78 -0.66
CA VAL A 41 -44.59 52.21 -1.96
C VAL A 41 -45.70 51.29 -2.54
N LYS A 42 -46.89 51.85 -2.84
CA LYS A 42 -47.47 51.86 -4.23
C LYS A 42 -48.72 52.76 -4.41
N THR A 43 -49.07 52.97 -5.68
CA THR A 43 -50.01 53.94 -6.27
C THR A 43 -51.51 53.54 -6.13
N PRO A 44 -52.49 54.48 -6.09
CA PRO A 44 -53.89 54.19 -5.69
C PRO A 44 -54.87 53.94 -6.86
N ALA A 45 -56.13 53.57 -6.54
CA ALA A 45 -57.23 53.48 -7.51
C ALA A 45 -58.65 53.75 -6.92
N ALA A 46 -59.48 54.42 -7.73
CA ALA A 46 -60.95 54.32 -7.85
C ALA A 46 -61.94 54.73 -6.70
N LYS A 47 -62.59 55.89 -6.94
CA LYS A 47 -64.06 56.12 -7.04
C LYS A 47 -65.07 55.79 -5.91
N GLU A 48 -65.82 56.86 -5.51
CA GLU A 48 -67.32 56.98 -5.52
C GLU A 48 -68.19 56.07 -4.59
N ILE A 49 -69.37 56.47 -4.05
CA ILE A 49 -70.15 57.74 -4.09
C ILE A 49 -71.19 57.82 -2.91
N ASN A 50 -71.70 59.03 -2.63
CA ASN A 50 -72.95 59.37 -1.90
C ASN A 50 -73.21 58.96 -0.42
N SER A 51 -72.99 59.94 0.47
CA SER A 51 -74.02 60.65 1.27
C SER A 51 -75.12 59.91 2.08
N ALA A 52 -75.24 60.30 3.35
CA ALA A 52 -76.51 60.45 4.06
C ALA A 52 -76.70 61.93 4.47
N SER A 53 -77.94 62.42 4.53
CA SER A 53 -78.25 63.85 4.72
C SER A 53 -79.31 64.09 5.81
N ILE A 54 -79.21 65.23 6.50
CA ILE A 54 -80.26 65.78 7.38
C ILE A 54 -80.34 67.30 7.12
N GLN A 55 -81.55 67.81 7.00
CA GLN A 55 -81.91 69.25 6.94
C GLN A 55 -82.67 69.62 8.23
N LEU A 56 -82.99 70.88 8.59
CA LEU A 56 -83.06 72.16 7.87
C LEU A 56 -82.90 73.34 8.88
N SER A 57 -82.98 74.57 8.37
CA SER A 57 -83.57 75.79 9.01
C SER A 57 -82.61 76.94 9.37
N GLN A 58 -83.10 78.16 9.08
CA GLN A 58 -82.38 79.45 9.07
C GLN A 58 -82.53 80.23 10.39
N ILE A 59 -81.78 81.32 10.56
CA ILE A 59 -82.30 82.71 10.75
C ILE A 59 -81.13 83.72 10.85
N GLN A 60 -81.38 85.00 10.50
CA GLN A 60 -80.40 86.10 10.55
C GLN A 60 -80.14 86.64 11.97
N PRO A 61 -78.92 87.16 12.27
CA PRO A 61 -78.66 87.95 13.46
C PRO A 61 -78.84 89.46 13.22
N SER A 62 -79.40 90.19 14.19
CA SER A 62 -79.50 91.65 14.16
C SER A 62 -79.03 92.31 15.47
N THR A 63 -77.95 93.10 15.35
CA THR A 63 -77.56 94.26 16.18
C THR A 63 -77.78 94.25 17.70
N THR A 64 -76.70 94.43 18.46
CA THR A 64 -76.72 95.21 19.71
C THR A 64 -75.46 96.09 19.78
N LYS A 65 -75.57 97.31 20.31
CA LYS A 65 -74.49 98.31 20.36
C LYS A 65 -73.94 98.45 21.78
N LEU A 66 -72.64 98.72 21.95
CA LEU A 66 -72.19 99.76 22.89
C LEU A 66 -70.74 100.25 22.63
N SER A 67 -70.47 101.47 23.10
CA SER A 67 -69.18 102.15 23.32
C SER A 67 -68.06 102.07 22.28
N THR A 68 -67.84 103.22 21.65
CA THR A 68 -66.56 103.67 21.08
C THR A 68 -65.40 103.60 22.08
N ASN A 69 -64.20 103.28 21.59
CA ASN A 69 -62.99 103.97 22.02
C ASN A 69 -62.04 104.15 20.83
N THR A 70 -61.58 105.37 20.60
CA THR A 70 -60.80 105.75 19.41
C THR A 70 -59.32 105.44 19.58
N ILE A 71 -58.75 104.63 18.70
CA ILE A 71 -57.31 104.64 18.41
C ILE A 71 -57.15 104.83 16.91
N GLN A 72 -56.52 105.94 16.50
CA GLN A 72 -56.18 106.16 15.10
C GLN A 72 -54.93 105.36 14.74
N TYR A 73 -55.06 104.43 13.79
CA TYR A 73 -53.92 103.90 13.06
C TYR A 73 -53.83 104.61 11.72
N GLN A 74 -52.88 105.55 11.65
CA GLN A 74 -52.62 106.38 10.50
C GLN A 74 -52.18 105.52 9.30
N ALA A 75 -52.85 105.69 8.15
CA ALA A 75 -52.56 104.91 6.95
C ALA A 75 -51.20 105.30 6.36
N MET A 76 -50.16 104.51 6.63
CA MET A 76 -48.88 104.64 5.94
C MET A 76 -48.90 103.83 4.64
N GLN A 77 -49.17 104.51 3.51
CA GLN A 77 -48.98 103.94 2.19
C GLN A 77 -47.48 103.71 1.93
N LEU A 78 -46.99 102.52 2.27
CA LEU A 78 -45.63 102.10 1.90
C LEU A 78 -45.56 101.85 0.39
N SER A 79 -44.79 102.68 -0.30
CA SER A 79 -44.62 102.59 -1.75
C SER A 79 -43.80 101.36 -2.15
N PRO A 80 -43.96 100.81 -3.38
CA PRO A 80 -43.22 99.63 -3.84
C PRO A 80 -41.69 99.78 -3.84
N TRP A 81 -41.19 101.01 -3.72
CA TRP A 81 -39.78 101.36 -3.75
C TRP A 81 -39.10 101.25 -2.37
N GLY A 82 -39.87 101.15 -1.28
CA GLY A 82 -39.34 101.04 0.09
C GLY A 82 -38.82 99.65 0.48
N LEU A 83 -39.36 98.57 -0.13
CA LEU A 83 -38.90 97.20 0.14
C LEU A 83 -37.59 96.85 -0.57
N ILE A 84 -37.29 97.49 -1.71
CA ILE A 84 -36.06 97.26 -2.48
C ILE A 84 -34.81 97.49 -1.62
N PRO A 85 -34.59 98.64 -0.94
CA PRO A 85 -33.42 98.82 -0.10
C PRO A 85 -33.40 97.87 1.11
N VAL A 86 -34.53 97.43 1.67
CA VAL A 86 -34.53 96.47 2.79
C VAL A 86 -34.13 95.07 2.32
N VAL A 87 -34.60 94.62 1.15
CA VAL A 87 -34.20 93.34 0.56
C VAL A 87 -32.77 93.39 0.01
N VAL A 88 -32.32 94.52 -0.54
CA VAL A 88 -30.95 94.71 -1.02
C VAL A 88 -29.96 94.84 0.15
N VAL A 89 -30.29 95.57 1.22
CA VAL A 89 -29.41 95.68 2.41
C VAL A 89 -29.44 94.41 3.25
N GLY A 90 -30.61 93.81 3.49
CA GLY A 90 -30.69 92.49 4.13
C GLY A 90 -29.99 91.41 3.30
N GLY A 91 -30.13 91.48 1.97
CA GLY A 91 -29.36 90.71 1.00
C GLY A 91 -27.85 90.92 1.16
N LEU A 92 -27.36 92.16 1.14
CA LEU A 92 -25.94 92.46 1.38
C LEU A 92 -25.47 91.95 2.75
N VAL A 93 -26.22 92.20 3.83
CA VAL A 93 -25.85 91.84 5.20
C VAL A 93 -25.80 90.33 5.43
N ILE A 94 -26.48 89.51 4.60
CA ILE A 94 -26.37 88.05 4.64
C ILE A 94 -25.35 87.54 3.59
N PHE A 95 -25.43 88.04 2.36
CA PHE A 95 -24.69 87.53 1.20
C PHE A 95 -23.24 88.00 1.17
N VAL A 96 -22.93 89.21 1.65
CA VAL A 96 -21.54 89.67 1.81
C VAL A 96 -20.79 88.82 2.82
N PRO A 97 -21.21 88.62 4.09
CA PRO A 97 -20.47 87.74 4.99
C PRO A 97 -20.50 86.26 4.59
N LEU A 98 -21.44 85.79 3.76
CA LEU A 98 -21.33 84.45 3.17
C LEU A 98 -20.22 84.38 2.10
N PHE A 99 -20.19 85.35 1.17
CA PHE A 99 -19.27 85.37 0.03
C PHE A 99 -17.85 85.84 0.42
N PHE A 100 -17.75 86.71 1.42
CA PHE A 100 -16.51 87.23 2.01
C PHE A 100 -16.04 86.40 3.22
N GLY A 101 -16.92 85.66 3.90
CA GLY A 101 -16.51 84.78 5.01
C GLY A 101 -15.62 83.61 4.57
N GLY A 102 -15.68 83.25 3.28
CA GLY A 102 -14.90 82.14 2.74
C GLY A 102 -15.23 80.81 3.42
N LEU A 103 -16.50 80.62 3.81
CA LEU A 103 -16.96 79.42 4.50
C LEU A 103 -17.04 78.23 3.54
N VAL A 104 -16.28 77.18 3.85
CA VAL A 104 -16.30 75.90 3.16
C VAL A 104 -16.61 74.80 4.17
N VAL A 105 -17.72 74.11 3.95
CA VAL A 105 -18.14 72.95 4.75
C VAL A 105 -17.73 71.67 4.03
N ILE A 106 -16.95 70.81 4.69
CA ILE A 106 -16.53 69.49 4.21
C ILE A 106 -17.31 68.41 4.97
N GLY A 107 -17.97 67.50 4.25
CA GLY A 107 -18.73 66.39 4.83
C GLY A 107 -17.85 65.32 5.46
N GLU A 108 -18.42 64.50 6.33
CA GLU A 108 -17.70 63.48 7.13
C GLU A 108 -16.93 62.43 6.29
N ARG A 109 -17.46 62.17 5.08
CA ARG A 109 -16.93 61.24 4.07
C ARG A 109 -16.29 61.96 2.87
N GLU A 110 -16.03 63.26 2.99
CA GLU A 110 -15.32 64.07 2.00
C GLU A 110 -13.92 64.45 2.53
N VAL A 111 -13.02 64.79 1.62
CA VAL A 111 -11.77 65.50 1.87
C VAL A 111 -11.73 66.75 1.00
N GLY A 112 -11.39 67.90 1.57
CA GLY A 112 -11.29 69.16 0.82
C GLY A 112 -9.89 69.40 0.29
N ILE A 113 -9.69 69.30 -1.03
CA ILE A 113 -8.42 69.58 -1.69
C ILE A 113 -8.41 71.06 -2.11
N VAL A 114 -7.48 71.82 -1.54
CA VAL A 114 -7.40 73.27 -1.74
C VAL A 114 -6.56 73.60 -2.96
N VAL A 115 -7.08 74.42 -3.87
CA VAL A 115 -6.34 75.05 -4.97
C VAL A 115 -6.31 76.56 -4.73
N ARG A 116 -5.12 77.16 -4.64
CA ARG A 116 -4.95 78.62 -4.56
C ARG A 116 -4.76 79.20 -5.96
N LYS A 117 -5.71 80.00 -6.42
CA LYS A 117 -5.73 80.58 -7.78
C LYS A 117 -4.61 81.59 -8.01
N PHE A 118 -4.30 82.42 -7.00
CA PHE A 118 -3.21 83.39 -7.06
C PHE A 118 -2.72 83.84 -5.66
N THR A 119 -1.51 84.40 -5.62
CA THR A 119 -0.87 84.96 -4.42
C THR A 119 -0.62 86.46 -4.60
N LEU A 120 -0.95 87.29 -3.60
CA LEU A 120 -0.60 88.73 -3.63
C LEU A 120 0.92 88.97 -3.56
N SER A 121 1.69 87.98 -3.11
CA SER A 121 3.16 88.04 -3.02
C SER A 121 3.89 87.68 -4.32
N GLY A 122 3.18 87.38 -5.41
CA GLY A 122 3.79 86.99 -6.70
C GLY A 122 4.53 85.65 -6.72
N ARG A 123 4.59 84.93 -5.60
CA ARG A 123 5.21 83.59 -5.49
C ARG A 123 4.30 82.52 -6.11
N GLY A 124 4.64 82.12 -7.34
CA GLY A 124 4.20 80.87 -7.96
C GLY A 124 5.03 79.68 -7.48
N LEU A 125 4.68 78.46 -7.91
CA LEU A 125 5.45 77.26 -7.60
C LEU A 125 6.84 77.29 -8.28
N SER A 126 7.82 76.67 -7.62
CA SER A 126 9.11 76.34 -8.25
C SER A 126 8.93 75.43 -9.46
N ALA A 127 9.60 75.74 -10.57
CA ALA A 127 9.53 74.95 -11.80
C ALA A 127 9.81 73.45 -11.52
N GLY A 128 8.92 72.58 -12.01
CA GLY A 128 9.01 71.13 -11.82
C GLY A 128 8.25 70.56 -10.61
N ARG A 129 7.64 71.40 -9.75
CA ARG A 129 6.66 70.98 -8.73
C ARG A 129 5.23 71.22 -9.20
N LEU A 130 4.30 70.42 -8.66
CA LEU A 130 2.85 70.48 -8.89
C LEU A 130 2.09 70.90 -7.62
N ILE A 131 2.66 70.63 -6.44
CA ILE A 131 2.05 70.88 -5.13
C ILE A 131 2.80 71.99 -4.37
N ALA A 132 2.05 73.00 -3.93
CA ALA A 132 2.50 74.10 -3.10
C ALA A 132 2.63 73.68 -1.64
N LEU A 133 3.77 74.03 -1.03
CA LEU A 133 4.03 73.82 0.40
C LEU A 133 3.82 75.09 1.24
N ASN A 134 4.14 76.27 0.71
CA ASN A 134 4.18 77.51 1.50
C ASN A 134 3.09 78.52 1.10
N GLY A 135 1.91 78.03 0.72
CA GLY A 135 0.80 78.87 0.28
C GLY A 135 0.99 79.47 -1.12
N GLU A 136 1.87 78.90 -1.94
CA GLU A 136 2.14 79.28 -3.34
C GLU A 136 0.89 79.10 -4.22
N ALA A 137 0.86 79.73 -5.40
CA ALA A 137 -0.29 79.70 -6.31
C ALA A 137 -0.42 78.37 -7.08
N GLY A 138 -1.09 77.38 -6.48
CA GLY A 138 -1.40 76.08 -7.11
C GLY A 138 -2.21 75.15 -6.21
N LEU A 139 -2.17 73.84 -6.50
CA LEU A 139 -2.66 72.79 -5.61
C LEU A 139 -1.89 72.84 -4.28
N GLN A 140 -2.57 72.83 -3.13
CA GLN A 140 -1.90 72.82 -1.82
C GLN A 140 -1.64 71.39 -1.35
N ALA A 141 -0.59 71.21 -0.54
CA ALA A 141 -0.32 69.94 0.13
C ALA A 141 -1.39 69.60 1.18
N ASP A 142 -1.77 70.58 2.01
CA ASP A 142 -2.71 70.35 3.12
C ASP A 142 -4.15 70.14 2.61
N THR A 143 -4.83 69.18 3.21
CA THR A 143 -6.25 68.89 2.97
C THR A 143 -7.12 69.42 4.12
N LEU A 144 -8.37 69.74 3.80
CA LEU A 144 -9.38 70.07 4.79
C LEU A 144 -10.06 68.79 5.29
N ALA A 145 -9.93 68.54 6.59
CA ALA A 145 -10.72 67.55 7.32
C ALA A 145 -12.22 67.93 7.33
N PRO A 146 -13.13 66.99 7.67
CA PRO A 146 -14.54 67.30 7.84
C PRO A 146 -14.79 68.43 8.84
N GLY A 147 -15.79 69.27 8.58
CA GLY A 147 -16.13 70.42 9.43
C GLY A 147 -16.27 71.73 8.66
N TRP A 148 -16.27 72.84 9.41
CA TRP A 148 -16.49 74.20 8.92
C TRP A 148 -15.17 74.97 8.86
N HIS A 149 -14.70 75.30 7.66
CA HIS A 149 -13.45 76.03 7.44
C HIS A 149 -13.74 77.44 6.94
N TRP A 150 -13.11 78.44 7.54
CA TRP A 150 -13.31 79.86 7.21
C TRP A 150 -12.09 80.45 6.50
N GLY A 151 -12.28 81.52 5.74
CA GLY A 151 -11.19 82.19 5.01
C GLY A 151 -10.78 81.52 3.69
N TYR A 152 -11.54 80.56 3.16
CA TYR A 152 -11.35 79.99 1.82
C TYR A 152 -12.19 80.76 0.78
N TRP A 153 -11.83 82.04 0.61
CA TRP A 153 -12.47 83.00 -0.30
C TRP A 153 -12.62 82.45 -1.74
N PRO A 154 -13.83 82.36 -2.32
CA PRO A 154 -14.04 81.78 -3.65
C PRO A 154 -13.32 82.48 -4.81
N TRP A 155 -12.88 83.74 -4.62
CA TRP A 155 -12.07 84.46 -5.61
C TRP A 155 -10.57 84.11 -5.54
N GLN A 156 -10.01 83.80 -4.37
CA GLN A 156 -8.61 83.42 -4.20
C GLN A 156 -8.39 81.90 -4.22
N TYR A 157 -9.37 81.14 -3.74
CA TYR A 157 -9.28 79.69 -3.56
C TYR A 157 -10.36 78.97 -4.37
N SER A 158 -10.13 77.69 -4.63
CA SER A 158 -11.12 76.72 -5.09
C SER A 158 -10.91 75.46 -4.26
N VAL A 159 -11.90 75.05 -3.48
CA VAL A 159 -11.82 73.77 -2.75
C VAL A 159 -12.59 72.73 -3.54
N ARG A 160 -11.89 71.70 -4.00
CA ARG A 160 -12.51 70.50 -4.56
C ARG A 160 -12.88 69.59 -3.41
N LYS A 161 -14.11 69.09 -3.39
CA LYS A 161 -14.52 68.03 -2.46
C LYS A 161 -14.41 66.70 -3.18
N GLU A 162 -13.66 65.77 -2.62
CA GLU A 162 -13.52 64.43 -3.15
C GLU A 162 -13.84 63.39 -2.06
N SER A 163 -14.40 62.25 -2.45
CA SER A 163 -14.77 61.20 -1.51
C SER A 163 -13.53 60.60 -0.83
N VAL A 164 -13.63 60.27 0.46
CA VAL A 164 -12.55 59.56 1.16
C VAL A 164 -12.26 58.20 0.50
N VAL A 165 -10.98 57.82 0.45
CA VAL A 165 -10.55 56.57 -0.18
C VAL A 165 -10.85 55.42 0.76
N VAL A 166 -11.75 54.53 0.34
CA VAL A 166 -12.10 53.31 1.09
C VAL A 166 -11.39 52.12 0.44
N VAL A 167 -10.58 51.41 1.22
CA VAL A 167 -9.94 50.15 0.82
C VAL A 167 -10.74 49.00 1.47
N PRO A 168 -11.39 48.12 0.68
CA PRO A 168 -12.15 46.99 1.21
C PRO A 168 -11.34 46.02 2.07
N GLN A 169 -12.02 45.24 2.91
CA GLN A 169 -11.39 44.14 3.63
C GLN A 169 -10.99 43.03 2.64
N GLY A 170 -9.77 42.50 2.80
CA GLY A 170 -9.19 41.54 1.85
C GLY A 170 -8.54 42.19 0.62
N GLU A 171 -8.43 43.52 0.57
CA GLU A 171 -7.73 44.26 -0.49
C GLU A 171 -6.60 45.14 0.08
N ILE A 172 -5.63 45.42 -0.78
CA ILE A 172 -4.62 46.47 -0.60
C ILE A 172 -4.81 47.54 -1.66
N ALA A 173 -4.29 48.74 -1.42
CA ALA A 173 -4.25 49.81 -2.42
C ALA A 173 -2.84 50.34 -2.65
N LEU A 174 -2.48 50.57 -3.92
CA LEU A 174 -1.16 51.06 -4.31
C LEU A 174 -1.18 52.56 -4.58
N ILE A 175 -0.08 53.25 -4.33
CA ILE A 175 0.03 54.71 -4.47
C ILE A 175 0.98 55.07 -5.59
N VAL A 176 0.58 56.02 -6.43
CA VAL A 176 1.47 56.73 -7.36
C VAL A 176 1.50 58.21 -6.96
N ALA A 177 2.65 58.70 -6.50
CA ALA A 177 2.85 60.10 -6.16
C ALA A 177 3.15 60.92 -7.44
N ALA A 178 2.42 62.01 -7.65
CA ALA A 178 2.58 62.91 -8.80
C ALA A 178 3.75 63.88 -8.65
N ASP A 179 4.10 64.26 -7.41
CA ASP A 179 5.13 65.24 -7.08
C ASP A 179 6.06 64.71 -5.97
N GLY A 180 7.26 65.29 -5.87
CA GLY A 180 8.32 64.85 -4.99
C GLY A 180 9.71 64.92 -5.64
N ALA A 181 10.72 64.42 -4.92
CA ALA A 181 12.04 64.14 -5.48
C ALA A 181 11.94 63.09 -6.60
N SER A 182 12.90 63.07 -7.53
CA SER A 182 12.98 61.97 -8.51
C SER A 182 13.51 60.70 -7.85
N ILE A 183 12.89 59.55 -8.14
CA ILE A 183 13.45 58.23 -7.77
C ILE A 183 14.85 58.09 -8.42
N PRO A 184 15.89 57.67 -7.69
CA PRO A 184 17.21 57.40 -8.28
C PRO A 184 17.14 56.28 -9.33
N PRO A 185 17.91 56.35 -10.43
CA PRO A 185 17.79 55.42 -11.57
C PRO A 185 18.11 53.95 -11.23
N GLU A 186 18.71 53.70 -10.08
CA GLU A 186 18.98 52.36 -9.54
C GLU A 186 17.71 51.67 -9.01
N ARG A 187 16.72 52.43 -8.52
CA ARG A 187 15.47 51.92 -7.93
C ARG A 187 14.28 52.10 -8.87
N ILE A 188 13.28 51.24 -8.72
CA ILE A 188 12.03 51.26 -9.49
C ILE A 188 10.90 51.92 -8.69
N LEU A 189 10.95 51.81 -7.36
CA LEU A 189 9.92 52.28 -6.44
C LEU A 189 10.42 53.40 -5.51
N GLY A 190 9.51 54.33 -5.22
CA GLY A 190 9.69 55.40 -4.25
C GLY A 190 9.81 54.85 -2.83
N LYS A 191 10.77 55.39 -2.07
CA LYS A 191 11.06 55.03 -0.67
C LYS A 191 9.82 55.21 0.22
N ILE A 192 9.69 54.38 1.26
CA ILE A 192 8.62 54.54 2.25
C ILE A 192 8.95 55.72 3.17
N ILE A 193 7.94 56.53 3.49
CA ILE A 193 8.00 57.63 4.47
C ILE A 193 6.83 57.50 5.44
N ASP A 194 7.11 57.66 6.73
CA ASP A 194 6.06 57.80 7.76
C ASP A 194 5.36 59.16 7.64
N CYS A 195 4.22 59.13 6.94
CA CYS A 195 3.36 60.29 6.64
C CYS A 195 1.88 60.00 6.95
N ASP A 196 1.63 59.22 8.02
CA ASP A 196 0.32 58.67 8.39
C ASP A 196 -0.44 58.11 7.18
N ASN A 197 0.12 57.05 6.58
CA ASN A 197 -0.52 56.29 5.49
C ASN A 197 -0.91 57.19 4.30
N PHE A 198 0.02 58.06 3.86
CA PHE A 198 -0.15 59.02 2.76
C PHE A 198 -1.28 60.06 2.96
N GLN A 199 -1.78 60.24 4.18
CA GLN A 199 -2.73 61.31 4.50
C GLN A 199 -2.02 62.66 4.65
N ASP A 200 -0.86 62.70 5.32
CA ASP A 200 -0.05 63.91 5.49
C ASP A 200 0.86 64.18 4.28
N ALA A 201 0.27 64.63 3.19
CA ALA A 201 0.95 65.08 1.97
C ALA A 201 2.10 66.09 2.24
N ARG A 202 1.94 66.97 3.23
CA ARG A 202 3.00 67.89 3.68
C ARG A 202 4.20 67.16 4.28
N LYS A 203 3.99 66.15 5.13
CA LYS A 203 5.09 65.36 5.74
C LYS A 203 5.86 64.60 4.65
N PHE A 204 5.14 63.91 3.77
CA PHE A 204 5.73 63.19 2.63
C PHE A 204 6.67 64.09 1.81
N LEU A 205 6.21 65.26 1.37
CA LEU A 205 7.01 66.17 0.56
C LEU A 205 8.18 66.82 1.34
N THR A 206 8.04 67.10 2.64
CA THR A 206 9.11 67.72 3.46
C THR A 206 10.17 66.72 3.93
N GLN A 207 9.82 65.44 4.09
CA GLN A 207 10.76 64.34 4.37
C GLN A 207 11.39 63.75 3.08
N GLY A 208 11.20 64.45 1.94
CA GLY A 208 11.83 64.13 0.66
C GLY A 208 11.21 62.91 -0.04
N GLY A 209 9.88 62.82 -0.04
CA GLY A 209 9.10 61.81 -0.76
C GLY A 209 9.39 61.83 -2.26
N GLU A 210 9.32 60.66 -2.89
CA GLU A 210 9.78 60.44 -4.25
C GLU A 210 8.59 60.24 -5.20
N LYS A 211 8.57 60.95 -6.33
CA LYS A 211 7.48 60.88 -7.32
C LYS A 211 7.53 59.59 -8.14
N GLY A 212 6.38 59.02 -8.46
CA GLY A 212 6.23 57.75 -9.17
C GLY A 212 5.54 56.69 -8.32
N ARG A 213 5.69 55.41 -8.72
CA ARG A 213 5.13 54.26 -8.00
C ARG A 213 5.77 54.14 -6.62
N GLN A 214 4.97 54.06 -5.57
CA GLN A 214 5.48 53.91 -4.20
C GLN A 214 5.71 52.43 -3.85
N MET A 215 6.69 52.17 -2.98
CA MET A 215 6.85 50.85 -2.36
C MET A 215 5.81 50.60 -1.27
N GLY A 216 5.43 51.65 -0.53
CA GLY A 216 4.36 51.59 0.46
C GLY A 216 2.98 51.41 -0.19
N PHE A 217 2.11 50.68 0.50
CA PHE A 217 0.73 50.40 0.12
C PHE A 217 -0.19 50.63 1.33
N LEU A 218 -1.51 50.71 1.07
CA LEU A 218 -2.53 50.83 2.11
C LEU A 218 -3.20 49.48 2.33
N THR A 219 -3.45 49.12 3.58
CA THR A 219 -4.30 47.99 3.96
C THR A 219 -5.79 48.38 3.92
N ALA A 220 -6.69 47.45 4.20
CA ALA A 220 -8.11 47.71 4.41
C ALA A 220 -8.34 48.87 5.41
N GLY A 221 -9.17 49.85 5.06
CA GLY A 221 -9.32 51.08 5.84
C GLY A 221 -10.09 52.19 5.13
N THR A 222 -10.12 53.39 5.72
CA THR A 222 -10.70 54.60 5.12
C THR A 222 -9.76 55.77 5.36
N TYR A 223 -9.19 56.31 4.29
CA TYR A 223 -8.07 57.26 4.33
C TYR A 223 -8.43 58.61 3.70
N ARG A 224 -7.97 59.70 4.33
CA ARG A 224 -8.18 61.09 3.87
C ARG A 224 -6.99 61.58 3.04
N ILE A 225 -6.85 61.02 1.85
CA ILE A 225 -5.69 61.20 0.98
C ILE A 225 -5.90 62.39 0.04
N ASN A 226 -4.84 63.20 -0.16
CA ASN A 226 -4.81 64.25 -1.18
C ASN A 226 -4.66 63.62 -2.58
N THR A 227 -5.78 63.32 -3.25
CA THR A 227 -5.82 62.64 -4.57
C THR A 227 -5.06 63.38 -5.67
N ALA A 228 -4.87 64.69 -5.53
CA ALA A 228 -4.11 65.52 -6.47
C ALA A 228 -2.58 65.34 -6.35
N LEU A 229 -2.09 64.89 -5.19
CA LEU A 229 -0.71 64.42 -5.01
C LEU A 229 -0.60 62.90 -5.19
N PHE A 230 -1.54 62.14 -4.63
CA PHE A 230 -1.48 60.68 -4.52
C PHE A 230 -2.61 60.02 -5.30
N LYS A 231 -2.28 59.49 -6.48
CA LYS A 231 -3.20 58.66 -7.24
C LYS A 231 -3.24 57.25 -6.63
N VAL A 232 -4.35 56.91 -5.99
CA VAL A 232 -4.54 55.60 -5.33
C VAL A 232 -5.21 54.60 -6.26
N ILE A 233 -4.67 53.40 -6.32
CA ILE A 233 -5.16 52.26 -7.10
C ILE A 233 -5.76 51.22 -6.16
N VAL A 234 -7.04 50.92 -6.32
CA VAL A 234 -7.83 49.91 -5.59
C VAL A 234 -8.36 48.87 -6.58
N ALA A 235 -8.82 47.70 -6.13
CA ALA A 235 -9.30 46.66 -7.04
C ALA A 235 -10.43 47.17 -7.98
N ALA A 236 -11.26 48.10 -7.49
CA ALA A 236 -12.33 48.74 -8.26
C ALA A 236 -11.87 49.67 -9.41
N ASN A 237 -10.61 50.16 -9.41
CA ASN A 237 -10.06 51.01 -10.48
C ASN A 237 -8.80 50.44 -11.18
N ALA A 238 -8.30 49.28 -10.72
CA ALA A 238 -7.10 48.60 -11.23
C ALA A 238 -7.05 48.49 -12.77
N SER A 239 -8.17 48.08 -13.38
CA SER A 239 -8.29 47.89 -14.83
C SER A 239 -8.03 49.17 -15.63
N ALA A 240 -8.39 50.34 -15.09
CA ALA A 240 -8.13 51.63 -15.72
C ALA A 240 -6.64 52.03 -15.68
N HIS A 241 -5.81 51.29 -14.95
CA HIS A 241 -4.37 51.54 -14.75
C HIS A 241 -3.51 50.33 -15.16
N GLY A 242 -4.06 49.40 -15.94
CA GLY A 242 -3.32 48.28 -16.53
C GLY A 242 -3.00 47.13 -15.57
N MET A 243 -3.78 46.96 -14.50
CA MET A 243 -3.58 45.96 -13.46
C MET A 243 -4.86 45.14 -13.28
N SER A 244 -4.77 43.84 -12.95
CA SER A 244 -5.97 43.06 -12.66
C SER A 244 -6.46 43.34 -11.22
N PRO A 245 -7.78 43.37 -10.96
CA PRO A 245 -8.31 43.52 -9.59
C PRO A 245 -7.82 42.44 -8.61
N GLU A 246 -7.43 41.28 -9.12
CA GLU A 246 -6.93 40.13 -8.35
C GLU A 246 -5.53 40.39 -7.77
N GLN A 247 -4.68 41.14 -8.49
CA GLN A 247 -3.34 41.54 -8.03
C GLN A 247 -3.36 42.50 -6.84
N LEU A 248 -4.52 43.05 -6.49
CA LEU A 248 -4.73 43.95 -5.34
C LEU A 248 -5.48 43.30 -4.18
N ARG A 249 -5.75 41.98 -4.25
CA ARG A 249 -6.27 41.22 -3.12
C ARG A 249 -5.12 40.75 -2.23
N VAL A 250 -5.41 40.53 -0.95
CA VAL A 250 -4.44 39.92 -0.02
C VAL A 250 -4.03 38.55 -0.55
N TYR A 251 -2.73 38.36 -0.76
CA TYR A 251 -2.21 37.20 -1.48
C TYR A 251 -2.27 35.95 -0.60
N SER A 252 -3.00 34.92 -1.03
CA SER A 252 -3.17 33.68 -0.27
C SER A 252 -2.37 32.54 -0.88
N VAL A 253 -1.41 32.01 -0.12
CA VAL A 253 -0.65 30.79 -0.47
C VAL A 253 -1.44 29.59 0.04
N ALA A 254 -1.78 28.65 -0.85
CA ALA A 254 -2.56 27.45 -0.53
C ALA A 254 -1.82 26.54 0.49
N SER A 255 -2.57 25.80 1.30
CA SER A 255 -2.03 24.99 2.42
C SER A 255 -1.05 23.88 2.00
N ASP A 256 -1.17 23.39 0.76
CA ASP A 256 -0.36 22.37 0.12
C ASP A 256 0.83 22.94 -0.68
N LYS A 257 0.98 24.27 -0.72
CA LYS A 257 1.91 24.99 -1.59
C LYS A 257 2.87 25.88 -0.82
N VAL A 258 3.97 26.21 -1.50
CA VAL A 258 4.98 27.16 -1.08
C VAL A 258 5.06 28.29 -2.10
N GLY A 259 5.15 29.53 -1.62
CA GLY A 259 5.34 30.71 -2.45
C GLY A 259 6.83 30.94 -2.74
N ILE A 260 7.24 30.81 -4.00
CA ILE A 260 8.59 31.14 -4.45
C ILE A 260 8.61 32.62 -4.85
N VAL A 261 9.48 33.40 -4.20
CA VAL A 261 9.48 34.87 -4.27
C VAL A 261 10.47 35.38 -5.31
N THR A 262 10.04 36.33 -6.13
CA THR A 262 10.90 37.13 -7.01
C THR A 262 10.67 38.61 -6.75
N THR A 263 11.68 39.31 -6.23
CA THR A 263 11.65 40.76 -6.00
C THR A 263 12.06 41.51 -7.26
N LEU A 264 11.36 42.59 -7.60
CA LEU A 264 11.61 43.38 -8.82
C LEU A 264 12.56 44.57 -8.60
N ASP A 265 12.71 45.03 -7.36
CA ASP A 265 13.56 46.15 -6.96
C ASP A 265 14.65 45.72 -5.96
N GLY A 266 15.70 46.54 -5.80
CA GLY A 266 16.88 46.26 -4.97
C GLY A 266 18.18 46.08 -5.75
N LEU A 267 19.26 45.69 -5.07
CA LEU A 267 20.59 45.53 -5.70
C LEU A 267 20.59 44.38 -6.73
N PRO A 268 21.45 44.38 -7.76
CA PRO A 268 21.58 43.21 -8.64
C PRO A 268 22.10 41.99 -7.87
N ILE A 269 21.68 40.78 -8.26
CA ILE A 269 22.32 39.53 -7.81
C ILE A 269 23.78 39.51 -8.28
N THR A 270 24.67 39.05 -7.41
CA THR A 270 26.11 38.96 -7.68
C THR A 270 26.39 37.81 -8.65
N GLY A 271 27.29 38.03 -9.63
CA GLY A 271 27.62 37.02 -10.64
C GLY A 271 28.14 35.73 -10.02
N GLY A 272 27.52 34.60 -10.36
CA GLY A 272 27.81 33.27 -9.78
C GLY A 272 26.79 32.79 -8.74
N GLU A 273 25.89 33.68 -8.27
CA GLU A 273 24.71 33.34 -7.48
C GLU A 273 23.44 33.37 -8.35
N ILE A 274 22.42 32.57 -8.01
CA ILE A 274 21.13 32.50 -8.74
C ILE A 274 19.96 33.15 -7.99
N ALA A 275 20.16 33.54 -6.73
CA ALA A 275 19.11 34.13 -5.90
C ALA A 275 19.66 35.19 -4.93
N GLY A 276 18.78 36.01 -4.37
CA GLY A 276 19.06 36.87 -3.22
C GLY A 276 19.12 36.07 -1.91
N PRO A 277 20.09 36.36 -1.01
CA PRO A 277 20.17 35.72 0.31
C PRO A 277 19.01 36.16 1.20
N VAL A 278 18.68 35.34 2.20
CA VAL A 278 17.65 35.66 3.21
C VAL A 278 18.01 36.93 3.99
N ILE A 279 17.06 37.84 4.15
CA ILE A 279 17.19 39.10 4.91
C ILE A 279 16.19 39.08 6.08
N GLU A 280 16.61 39.51 7.27
CA GLU A 280 15.74 39.51 8.46
C GLU A 280 14.94 40.81 8.63
N GLY A 281 13.87 40.75 9.43
CA GLY A 281 13.13 41.93 9.91
C GLY A 281 12.13 42.58 8.94
N HIS A 282 11.97 42.07 7.71
CA HIS A 282 11.05 42.63 6.70
C HIS A 282 9.67 41.94 6.61
N ASP A 283 9.33 41.09 7.58
CA ASP A 283 8.00 40.47 7.76
C ASP A 283 7.46 39.78 6.48
N ASN A 284 8.27 38.88 5.90
CA ASN A 284 7.96 38.15 4.65
C ASN A 284 7.55 39.06 3.49
N PHE A 285 8.46 39.98 3.11
CA PHE A 285 8.35 40.96 2.04
C PHE A 285 7.22 42.00 2.14
N GLN A 286 6.44 42.01 3.22
CA GLN A 286 5.44 43.05 3.48
C GLN A 286 6.11 44.41 3.75
N ASN A 287 7.22 44.42 4.49
CA ASN A 287 7.99 45.64 4.81
C ASN A 287 9.17 45.84 3.85
N GLY A 288 8.87 46.08 2.56
CA GLY A 288 9.86 46.17 1.48
C GLY A 288 11.01 47.18 1.71
N GLN A 289 10.77 48.29 2.43
CA GLN A 289 11.83 49.25 2.77
C GLN A 289 12.95 48.59 3.58
N ARG A 290 12.60 47.77 4.60
CA ARG A 290 13.60 47.05 5.40
C ARG A 290 14.37 46.00 4.61
N PHE A 291 13.75 45.39 3.59
CA PHE A 291 14.46 44.51 2.66
C PHE A 291 15.52 45.29 1.87
N LEU A 292 15.19 46.49 1.36
CA LEU A 292 16.17 47.37 0.70
C LEU A 292 17.27 47.84 1.66
N ASP A 293 16.90 48.28 2.87
CA ASP A 293 17.84 48.77 3.90
C ASP A 293 18.82 47.66 4.32
N GLY A 294 18.36 46.40 4.38
CA GLY A 294 19.16 45.20 4.59
C GLY A 294 20.06 44.80 3.40
N ARG A 295 20.11 45.60 2.32
CA ARG A 295 20.79 45.31 1.04
C ARG A 295 20.23 44.10 0.28
N GLY A 296 18.92 43.90 0.37
CA GLY A 296 18.20 42.92 -0.43
C GLY A 296 18.41 43.10 -1.94
N ARG A 297 18.40 41.98 -2.66
CA ARG A 297 18.76 41.90 -4.09
C ARG A 297 17.54 41.60 -4.96
N ARG A 298 17.40 42.25 -6.13
CA ARG A 298 16.35 41.96 -7.12
C ARG A 298 16.59 40.62 -7.82
N GLY A 299 15.52 39.93 -8.18
CA GLY A 299 15.53 38.58 -8.75
C GLY A 299 14.86 37.55 -7.83
N LEU A 300 15.06 36.27 -8.16
CA LEU A 300 14.64 35.12 -7.34
C LEU A 300 15.25 35.24 -5.93
N GLN A 301 14.49 34.90 -4.89
CA GLN A 301 14.98 34.89 -3.50
C GLN A 301 15.18 33.44 -3.03
N GLU A 302 16.13 33.23 -2.11
CA GLU A 302 16.27 31.97 -1.37
C GLU A 302 15.04 31.75 -0.46
N GLN A 303 14.61 32.80 0.24
CA GLN A 303 13.48 32.77 1.17
C GLN A 303 12.15 32.46 0.48
N ILE A 304 11.41 31.54 1.08
CA ILE A 304 10.06 31.14 0.69
C ILE A 304 8.97 31.86 1.49
N LEU A 305 7.78 31.95 0.89
CA LEU A 305 6.54 32.25 1.59
C LEU A 305 5.83 30.96 1.99
N LEU A 306 5.51 30.83 3.28
CA LEU A 306 4.69 29.74 3.79
C LEU A 306 3.19 29.96 3.49
N SER A 307 2.40 28.91 3.63
CA SER A 307 0.95 28.95 3.49
C SER A 307 0.31 29.93 4.48
N GLY A 308 -0.65 30.71 4.00
CA GLY A 308 -1.19 31.87 4.72
C GLY A 308 -1.55 33.05 3.82
N SER A 309 -1.97 34.16 4.42
CA SER A 309 -2.45 35.35 3.72
C SER A 309 -1.52 36.54 3.98
N TRP A 310 -0.99 37.16 2.92
CA TRP A 310 0.13 38.10 2.97
C TRP A 310 -0.19 39.40 2.20
N ASN A 311 0.15 40.55 2.79
CA ASN A 311 -0.05 41.86 2.15
C ASN A 311 1.16 42.22 1.27
N LEU A 312 1.15 41.80 0.01
CA LEU A 312 2.29 41.95 -0.90
C LEU A 312 2.03 43.00 -1.98
N ASN A 313 2.99 43.92 -2.18
CA ASN A 313 2.92 44.88 -3.28
C ASN A 313 3.37 44.22 -4.61
N PRO A 314 2.50 44.05 -5.62
CA PRO A 314 2.81 43.36 -6.88
C PRO A 314 3.79 44.12 -7.79
N TRP A 315 4.12 45.39 -7.50
CA TRP A 315 5.23 46.08 -8.17
C TRP A 315 6.59 45.81 -7.53
N PHE A 316 6.60 45.31 -6.29
CA PHE A 316 7.82 44.99 -5.54
C PHE A 316 8.14 43.50 -5.59
N VAL A 317 7.13 42.64 -5.46
CA VAL A 317 7.27 41.18 -5.37
C VAL A 317 6.26 40.47 -6.28
N ASN A 318 6.75 39.49 -7.02
CA ASN A 318 5.95 38.45 -7.66
C ASN A 318 6.11 37.13 -6.87
N VAL A 319 5.05 36.32 -6.77
CA VAL A 319 5.06 35.04 -6.06
C VAL A 319 4.44 33.95 -6.93
N GLU A 320 5.24 32.92 -7.22
CA GLU A 320 4.82 31.69 -7.89
C GLU A 320 4.46 30.63 -6.84
N GLN A 321 3.30 29.97 -6.96
CA GLN A 321 2.91 28.89 -6.03
C GLN A 321 3.27 27.52 -6.59
N VAL A 322 4.25 26.86 -5.96
CA VAL A 322 4.70 25.50 -6.28
C VAL A 322 4.18 24.55 -5.20
N PRO A 323 3.77 23.30 -5.51
CA PRO A 323 3.45 22.31 -4.47
C PRO A 323 4.65 22.07 -3.54
N MET A 324 4.39 21.84 -2.24
CA MET A 324 5.44 21.42 -1.31
C MET A 324 6.05 20.07 -1.75
N THR A 325 7.34 19.87 -1.53
CA THR A 325 7.99 18.60 -1.88
C THR A 325 7.54 17.51 -0.91
N GLU A 326 6.95 16.45 -1.45
CA GLU A 326 6.51 15.28 -0.69
C GLU A 326 7.54 14.15 -0.83
N ILE A 327 8.05 13.69 0.31
CA ILE A 327 8.99 12.57 0.41
C ILE A 327 8.19 11.36 0.91
N PRO A 328 8.03 10.30 0.10
CA PRO A 328 7.23 9.14 0.46
C PRO A 328 7.90 8.31 1.57
N ILE A 329 7.07 7.54 2.29
CA ILE A 329 7.55 6.62 3.34
C ILE A 329 8.47 5.57 2.70
N GLY A 330 9.60 5.29 3.35
CA GLY A 330 10.64 4.39 2.84
C GLY A 330 11.71 5.06 1.97
N TYR A 331 11.62 6.37 1.76
CA TYR A 331 12.63 7.20 1.08
C TYR A 331 13.12 8.33 1.99
N VAL A 332 14.28 8.88 1.69
CA VAL A 332 14.76 10.19 2.19
C VAL A 332 15.09 11.11 1.02
N GLY A 333 14.87 12.41 1.22
CA GLY A 333 15.23 13.45 0.26
C GLY A 333 16.60 14.03 0.57
N VAL A 334 17.60 13.75 -0.26
CA VAL A 334 18.91 14.42 -0.19
C VAL A 334 18.79 15.78 -0.89
N VAL A 335 19.10 16.86 -0.17
CA VAL A 335 19.00 18.22 -0.70
C VAL A 335 20.34 18.64 -1.31
N ILE A 336 20.28 19.12 -2.55
CA ILE A 336 21.40 19.71 -3.29
C ILE A 336 21.07 21.20 -3.46
N SER A 337 21.71 22.06 -2.66
CA SER A 337 21.48 23.51 -2.69
C SER A 337 22.47 24.20 -3.63
N PHE A 338 21.95 24.98 -4.59
CA PHE A 338 22.77 25.80 -5.49
C PHE A 338 23.08 27.19 -4.91
N VAL A 339 22.48 27.53 -3.76
CA VAL A 339 22.54 28.81 -3.05
C VAL A 339 22.92 28.62 -1.58
N GLY A 340 23.09 29.72 -0.86
CA GLY A 340 23.50 29.76 0.55
C GLY A 340 24.91 30.32 0.71
N LYS A 341 25.44 30.19 1.93
CA LYS A 341 26.81 30.63 2.25
C LYS A 341 27.86 29.79 1.51
N ALA A 342 29.07 30.34 1.40
CA ALA A 342 30.24 29.64 0.86
C ALA A 342 30.45 28.29 1.57
N GLN A 343 30.94 27.30 0.83
CA GLN A 343 31.12 25.93 1.33
C GLN A 343 32.00 25.89 2.58
N GLU A 344 31.42 25.42 3.68
CA GLU A 344 32.15 24.97 4.87
C GLU A 344 31.99 23.46 4.92
N ASP A 345 33.07 22.75 4.61
CA ASP A 345 33.06 21.29 4.52
C ASP A 345 32.98 20.65 5.91
N VAL A 346 31.94 19.87 6.13
CA VAL A 346 31.75 19.08 7.37
C VAL A 346 31.97 17.58 7.16
N SER A 347 32.40 17.16 5.97
CA SER A 347 32.64 15.75 5.63
C SER A 347 33.82 15.14 6.40
N GLY A 348 34.74 15.99 6.84
CA GLY A 348 35.96 15.61 7.55
C GLY A 348 37.05 15.06 6.63
N ALA A 349 38.30 15.12 7.07
CA ALA A 349 39.49 14.85 6.25
C ALA A 349 39.65 13.42 5.70
N ALA A 350 38.69 12.53 5.93
CA ALA A 350 38.62 11.19 5.35
C ALA A 350 37.75 11.11 4.09
N PHE A 351 36.94 12.14 3.79
CA PHE A 351 36.03 12.15 2.64
C PHE A 351 36.55 13.10 1.56
N THR A 352 36.84 12.55 0.37
CA THR A 352 37.49 13.27 -0.73
C THR A 352 36.59 13.45 -1.97
N HIS A 353 35.29 13.16 -1.85
CA HIS A 353 34.37 12.98 -2.98
C HIS A 353 33.23 14.01 -2.96
N GLY A 354 33.63 15.29 -3.02
CA GLY A 354 32.74 16.43 -2.82
C GLY A 354 32.69 16.89 -1.36
N ASN A 355 32.00 18.01 -1.12
CA ASN A 355 31.85 18.60 0.21
C ASN A 355 30.38 18.47 0.65
N LEU A 356 30.13 17.72 1.71
CA LEU A 356 28.87 17.78 2.45
C LEU A 356 28.88 19.06 3.31
N VAL A 357 27.75 19.74 3.36
CA VAL A 357 27.61 21.04 4.03
C VAL A 357 26.41 21.06 4.98
N ASN A 358 26.39 22.00 5.92
CA ASN A 358 25.23 22.27 6.77
C ASN A 358 24.09 22.92 5.97
N ALA A 359 22.84 22.79 6.45
CA ALA A 359 21.70 23.48 5.85
C ALA A 359 21.95 24.99 5.70
N GLY A 360 21.45 25.60 4.61
CA GLY A 360 21.70 27.01 4.27
C GLY A 360 23.10 27.31 3.69
N HIS A 361 23.89 26.28 3.36
CA HIS A 361 25.13 26.40 2.59
C HIS A 361 24.96 25.78 1.20
N LYS A 362 25.81 26.21 0.26
CA LYS A 362 25.85 25.70 -1.12
C LYS A 362 26.59 24.37 -1.17
N GLY A 363 25.91 23.30 -1.61
CA GLY A 363 26.43 21.93 -1.61
C GLY A 363 25.35 20.88 -1.37
N VAL A 364 25.77 19.64 -1.09
CA VAL A 364 24.89 18.55 -0.65
C VAL A 364 24.72 18.63 0.87
N TRP A 365 23.49 18.65 1.38
CA TRP A 365 23.26 18.77 2.83
C TRP A 365 23.57 17.47 3.57
N ILE A 366 24.32 17.56 4.67
CA ILE A 366 24.67 16.39 5.52
C ILE A 366 23.46 15.79 6.24
N GLU A 367 22.43 16.59 6.54
CA GLU A 367 21.18 16.11 7.12
C GLU A 367 20.14 15.86 6.01
N PRO A 368 19.67 14.61 5.83
CA PRO A 368 18.66 14.27 4.84
C PRO A 368 17.26 14.66 5.34
N LEU A 369 16.34 14.89 4.39
CA LEU A 369 14.94 15.12 4.72
C LEU A 369 14.19 13.79 4.88
N TYR A 370 13.61 13.58 6.06
CA TYR A 370 12.76 12.43 6.38
C TYR A 370 11.39 12.48 5.67
N PRO A 371 10.66 11.35 5.54
CA PRO A 371 9.32 11.31 4.96
C PRO A 371 8.36 12.37 5.50
N GLY A 372 7.63 13.03 4.60
CA GLY A 372 6.75 14.16 4.93
C GLY A 372 6.64 15.17 3.80
N LYS A 373 5.94 16.28 4.05
CA LYS A 373 5.85 17.43 3.12
C LYS A 373 6.73 18.56 3.62
N HIS A 374 7.66 19.00 2.79
CA HIS A 374 8.66 20.01 3.12
C HIS A 374 8.47 21.26 2.25
N PRO A 375 8.33 22.46 2.84
CA PRO A 375 8.23 23.70 2.08
C PRO A 375 9.64 24.13 1.63
N LEU A 376 9.95 23.92 0.35
CA LEU A 376 11.29 24.09 -0.21
C LEU A 376 11.25 24.81 -1.56
N ASN A 377 12.32 25.55 -1.87
CA ASN A 377 12.43 26.35 -3.07
C ASN A 377 13.03 25.53 -4.23
N THR A 378 12.16 24.88 -5.00
CA THR A 378 12.54 24.01 -6.14
C THR A 378 13.27 24.72 -7.28
N ARG A 379 13.38 26.07 -7.24
CA ARG A 379 14.16 26.86 -8.21
C ARG A 379 15.62 27.04 -7.78
N VAL A 380 15.96 26.80 -6.51
CA VAL A 380 17.33 26.96 -5.97
C VAL A 380 17.89 25.70 -5.29
N MET A 381 17.05 24.69 -5.06
CA MET A 381 17.42 23.39 -4.50
C MET A 381 16.87 22.26 -5.38
N LYS A 382 17.71 21.26 -5.69
CA LYS A 382 17.27 19.96 -6.23
C LYS A 382 17.16 18.97 -5.07
N ILE A 383 16.24 18.00 -5.16
CA ILE A 383 16.02 16.98 -4.15
C ILE A 383 16.08 15.62 -4.83
N GLU A 384 17.03 14.77 -4.41
CA GLU A 384 17.13 13.38 -4.88
C GLU A 384 16.44 12.46 -3.88
N LEU A 385 15.59 11.56 -4.38
CA LEU A 385 14.88 10.58 -3.55
C LEU A 385 15.69 9.28 -3.47
N VAL A 386 16.24 8.99 -2.29
CA VAL A 386 17.02 7.77 -2.04
C VAL A 386 16.17 6.78 -1.23
N PRO A 387 15.97 5.53 -1.69
CA PRO A 387 15.26 4.52 -0.91
C PRO A 387 16.08 4.11 0.32
N THR A 388 15.44 4.11 1.49
CA THR A 388 16.00 3.57 2.74
C THR A 388 15.45 2.20 3.09
N ILE A 389 14.52 1.66 2.29
CA ILE A 389 14.17 0.25 2.31
C ILE A 389 15.27 -0.60 1.66
N ASN A 390 15.24 -1.90 1.89
CA ASN A 390 16.06 -2.82 1.09
C ASN A 390 15.53 -2.80 -0.34
N ILE A 391 16.40 -2.59 -1.32
CA ILE A 391 16.08 -2.74 -2.74
C ILE A 391 16.82 -3.95 -3.30
N VAL A 392 16.14 -4.66 -4.18
CA VAL A 392 16.70 -5.75 -4.98
C VAL A 392 16.97 -5.19 -6.38
N LEU A 393 18.12 -5.56 -6.95
CA LEU A 393 18.53 -5.24 -8.31
C LEU A 393 18.82 -6.57 -9.01
N ASN A 394 18.24 -6.78 -10.18
CA ASN A 394 18.35 -8.05 -10.92
C ASN A 394 19.13 -7.81 -12.22
N TRP A 395 20.10 -8.67 -12.50
CA TRP A 395 20.79 -8.82 -13.78
C TRP A 395 20.13 -10.01 -14.49
N ALA A 396 18.98 -9.76 -15.11
CA ALA A 396 18.09 -10.75 -15.71
C ALA A 396 17.05 -10.05 -16.62
N ASP A 397 16.39 -10.80 -17.51
CA ASP A 397 15.44 -10.26 -18.50
C ASP A 397 14.13 -9.66 -17.93
N TRP A 398 13.97 -9.59 -16.59
CA TRP A 398 12.81 -9.00 -15.92
C TRP A 398 13.21 -7.91 -14.91
N THR A 399 12.32 -6.92 -14.75
CA THR A 399 12.59 -5.69 -13.98
C THR A 399 11.60 -5.52 -12.83
N GLU A 400 12.07 -4.95 -11.71
CA GLU A 400 11.28 -4.74 -10.51
C GLU A 400 10.58 -3.37 -10.43
N ARG A 401 9.73 -3.22 -9.40
CA ARG A 401 8.92 -2.02 -9.17
C ARG A 401 9.72 -0.72 -9.05
N HIS A 402 11.02 -0.80 -8.75
CA HIS A 402 11.89 0.36 -8.61
C HIS A 402 12.54 0.82 -9.93
N LYS A 403 12.62 -0.05 -10.95
CA LYS A 403 13.17 0.23 -12.29
C LYS A 403 14.62 0.71 -12.37
N TYR A 404 15.38 0.70 -11.27
CA TYR A 404 16.82 0.96 -11.30
C TYR A 404 17.58 -0.17 -12.03
N ASP A 405 16.93 -1.33 -12.17
CA ASP A 405 17.35 -2.53 -12.90
C ASP A 405 16.90 -2.55 -14.38
N ALA A 406 16.31 -1.47 -14.90
CA ALA A 406 15.70 -1.46 -16.24
C ALA A 406 16.66 -1.57 -17.43
N GLU A 407 17.97 -1.46 -17.20
CA GLU A 407 19.04 -1.57 -18.22
C GLU A 407 20.02 -2.73 -17.90
N LEU A 408 19.69 -3.61 -16.93
CA LEU A 408 20.57 -4.68 -16.44
C LEU A 408 20.25 -6.04 -17.09
N GLU A 409 21.00 -6.40 -18.13
CA GLU A 409 20.92 -7.70 -18.80
C GLU A 409 21.59 -8.83 -17.98
N ALA A 410 21.26 -10.09 -18.28
CA ALA A 410 21.91 -11.27 -17.71
C ALA A 410 23.41 -11.33 -18.07
N LEU A 411 24.25 -11.80 -17.14
CA LEU A 411 25.71 -11.70 -17.31
C LEU A 411 26.28 -12.92 -18.06
N THR A 412 26.52 -12.80 -19.36
CA THR A 412 27.33 -13.76 -20.11
C THR A 412 28.77 -13.78 -19.58
N VAL A 413 29.19 -14.93 -19.04
CA VAL A 413 30.56 -15.18 -18.56
C VAL A 413 31.21 -16.32 -19.35
N ARG A 414 32.54 -16.45 -19.25
CA ARG A 414 33.30 -17.56 -19.85
C ARG A 414 34.03 -18.37 -18.78
N SER A 415 33.87 -19.68 -18.82
CA SER A 415 34.49 -20.62 -17.90
C SER A 415 35.95 -20.96 -18.24
N LYS A 416 36.65 -21.59 -17.29
CA LYS A 416 38.00 -22.16 -17.47
C LYS A 416 38.10 -23.16 -18.62
N ASP A 417 37.05 -23.97 -18.81
CA ASP A 417 36.90 -24.93 -19.90
C ASP A 417 36.44 -24.29 -21.23
N GLY A 418 36.35 -22.96 -21.28
CA GLY A 418 36.18 -22.16 -22.50
C GLY A 418 34.74 -21.96 -22.96
N PHE A 419 33.77 -22.57 -22.29
CA PHE A 419 32.35 -22.40 -22.58
C PHE A 419 31.87 -21.02 -22.13
N ALA A 420 31.01 -20.39 -22.94
CA ALA A 420 30.18 -19.29 -22.48
C ALA A 420 28.93 -19.86 -21.79
N PHE A 421 28.48 -19.21 -20.72
CA PHE A 421 27.20 -19.47 -20.08
C PHE A 421 26.65 -18.18 -19.49
N ASP A 422 25.33 -18.09 -19.42
CA ASP A 422 24.63 -16.91 -18.91
C ASP A 422 24.28 -17.11 -17.43
N LEU A 423 24.45 -16.04 -16.66
CA LEU A 423 24.33 -16.02 -15.21
C LEU A 423 23.38 -14.91 -14.77
N GLU A 424 22.26 -15.30 -14.17
CA GLU A 424 21.40 -14.35 -13.46
C GLU A 424 21.99 -14.03 -12.09
N VAL A 425 21.87 -12.76 -11.65
CA VAL A 425 22.32 -12.31 -10.32
C VAL A 425 21.28 -11.36 -9.74
N SER A 426 20.95 -11.52 -8.45
CA SER A 426 20.15 -10.55 -7.70
C SER A 426 20.98 -9.96 -6.55
N GLN A 427 21.26 -8.66 -6.58
CA GLN A 427 21.92 -7.96 -5.48
C GLN A 427 20.88 -7.30 -4.56
N ILE A 428 20.97 -7.56 -3.25
CA ILE A 428 20.20 -6.85 -2.25
C ILE A 428 21.09 -5.77 -1.61
N ILE A 429 20.68 -4.50 -1.71
CA ILE A 429 21.36 -3.37 -1.05
C ILE A 429 20.40 -2.57 -0.16
N HIS A 430 21.00 -1.87 0.79
CA HIS A 430 20.35 -0.90 1.65
C HIS A 430 21.23 0.35 1.77
N VAL A 431 20.60 1.53 1.73
CA VAL A 431 21.26 2.81 2.02
C VAL A 431 20.69 3.36 3.31
N GLY A 432 21.56 3.53 4.32
CA GLY A 432 21.18 4.13 5.58
C GLY A 432 20.82 5.61 5.39
N ALA A 433 19.80 6.10 6.10
CA ALA A 433 19.34 7.48 5.95
C ALA A 433 20.48 8.51 6.09
N LEU A 434 21.34 8.34 7.10
CA LEU A 434 22.49 9.22 7.38
C LEU A 434 23.65 9.06 6.37
N ASP A 435 23.65 8.00 5.57
CA ASP A 435 24.67 7.72 4.56
C ASP A 435 24.23 8.17 3.16
N ALA A 436 22.91 8.27 2.91
CA ALA A 436 22.35 8.71 1.63
C ALA A 436 22.94 10.02 1.07
N PRO A 437 23.20 11.09 1.88
CA PRO A 437 23.88 12.28 1.38
C PRO A 437 25.32 12.04 0.91
N LYS A 438 26.05 11.12 1.56
CA LYS A 438 27.41 10.75 1.15
C LYS A 438 27.39 10.01 -0.18
N VAL A 439 26.46 9.06 -0.33
CA VAL A 439 26.23 8.32 -1.58
C VAL A 439 25.97 9.31 -2.72
N ILE A 440 25.01 10.22 -2.55
CA ILE A 440 24.66 11.22 -3.57
C ILE A 440 25.82 12.21 -3.83
N SER A 441 26.64 12.56 -2.84
CA SER A 441 27.87 13.35 -3.09
C SER A 441 28.91 12.59 -3.93
N ARG A 442 29.05 11.27 -3.75
CA ARG A 442 30.01 10.42 -4.49
C ARG A 442 29.60 10.14 -5.93
N VAL A 443 28.34 9.77 -6.16
CA VAL A 443 27.85 9.27 -7.48
C VAL A 443 26.79 10.17 -8.13
N GLY A 444 26.24 11.16 -7.44
CA GLY A 444 25.30 12.14 -8.00
C GLY A 444 23.84 11.70 -8.11
N SER A 445 23.57 10.41 -8.32
CA SER A 445 22.22 9.84 -8.36
C SER A 445 22.19 8.37 -7.90
N MET A 446 21.01 7.84 -7.61
CA MET A 446 20.82 6.41 -7.32
C MET A 446 21.05 5.54 -8.57
N GLN A 447 20.69 6.02 -9.77
CA GLN A 447 20.94 5.27 -11.01
C GLN A 447 22.44 5.16 -11.27
N ASN A 448 23.18 6.27 -11.15
CA ASN A 448 24.62 6.29 -11.34
C ASN A 448 25.37 5.29 -10.43
N LEU A 449 24.83 5.00 -9.23
CA LEU A 449 25.37 3.96 -8.34
C LEU A 449 25.25 2.55 -8.94
N VAL A 450 24.15 2.27 -9.64
CA VAL A 450 23.91 1.00 -10.32
C VAL A 450 24.90 0.85 -11.48
N ASP A 451 24.80 1.72 -12.49
CA ASP A 451 25.53 1.60 -13.76
C ASP A 451 27.05 1.80 -13.60
N ASN A 452 27.50 2.68 -12.71
CA ASN A 452 28.92 3.05 -12.61
C ASN A 452 29.67 2.35 -11.45
N VAL A 453 28.97 1.65 -10.55
CA VAL A 453 29.60 0.99 -9.38
C VAL A 453 29.14 -0.46 -9.21
N LEU A 454 27.83 -0.72 -9.11
CA LEU A 454 27.32 -2.07 -8.89
C LEU A 454 27.57 -3.00 -10.08
N GLU A 455 27.13 -2.62 -11.28
CA GLU A 455 27.27 -3.43 -12.49
C GLU A 455 28.75 -3.74 -12.80
N PRO A 456 29.70 -2.77 -12.81
CA PRO A 456 31.12 -3.08 -12.96
C PRO A 456 31.69 -3.96 -11.84
N SER A 457 31.24 -3.80 -10.58
CA SER A 457 31.76 -4.60 -9.46
C SER A 457 31.31 -6.07 -9.55
N ILE A 458 30.03 -6.28 -9.85
CA ILE A 458 29.39 -7.59 -10.01
C ILE A 458 29.92 -8.28 -11.26
N GLY A 459 29.94 -7.58 -12.40
CA GLY A 459 30.46 -8.07 -13.66
C GLY A 459 31.94 -8.47 -13.58
N ASN A 460 32.79 -7.68 -12.92
CA ASN A 460 34.20 -8.04 -12.73
C ASN A 460 34.37 -9.25 -11.80
N TYR A 461 33.62 -9.32 -10.70
CA TYR A 461 33.68 -10.50 -9.81
C TYR A 461 33.33 -11.77 -10.57
N PHE A 462 32.16 -11.83 -11.22
CA PHE A 462 31.70 -13.06 -11.86
C PHE A 462 32.50 -13.42 -13.12
N ARG A 463 33.01 -12.44 -13.89
CA ARG A 463 33.93 -12.72 -15.01
C ARG A 463 35.26 -13.31 -14.57
N ASN A 464 35.84 -12.85 -13.45
CA ASN A 464 37.06 -13.44 -12.90
C ASN A 464 36.77 -14.81 -12.29
N SER A 465 35.73 -14.88 -11.46
CA SER A 465 35.25 -16.10 -10.78
C SER A 465 34.97 -17.25 -11.76
N ALA A 466 34.43 -16.97 -12.96
CA ALA A 466 34.22 -17.97 -13.99
C ALA A 466 35.53 -18.47 -14.64
N GLN A 467 36.55 -17.62 -14.82
CA GLN A 467 37.82 -18.02 -15.47
C GLN A 467 38.61 -19.06 -14.67
N ASP A 468 38.47 -19.08 -13.34
CA ASP A 468 39.21 -19.99 -12.47
C ASP A 468 38.59 -21.39 -12.34
N TYR A 469 37.34 -21.61 -12.76
CA TYR A 469 36.54 -22.83 -12.51
C TYR A 469 35.81 -23.34 -13.77
N THR A 470 35.42 -24.62 -13.81
CA THR A 470 34.57 -25.12 -14.91
C THR A 470 33.10 -24.76 -14.69
N VAL A 471 32.28 -24.79 -15.75
CA VAL A 471 30.81 -24.58 -15.65
C VAL A 471 30.19 -25.56 -14.65
N LEU A 472 30.67 -26.81 -14.63
CA LEU A 472 30.15 -27.87 -13.77
C LEU A 472 30.54 -27.67 -12.31
N ASP A 473 31.75 -27.18 -12.02
CA ASP A 473 32.16 -26.85 -10.65
C ASP A 473 31.38 -25.63 -10.14
N PHE A 474 31.14 -24.63 -11.00
CA PHE A 474 30.36 -23.44 -10.69
C PHE A 474 28.90 -23.79 -10.34
N LEU A 475 28.28 -24.72 -11.07
CA LEU A 475 26.95 -25.27 -10.76
C LEU A 475 26.93 -26.01 -9.41
N ASN A 476 27.90 -26.88 -9.14
CA ASN A 476 27.94 -27.70 -7.91
C ASN A 476 28.28 -26.87 -6.66
N ALA A 477 29.17 -25.88 -6.76
CA ALA A 477 29.66 -25.07 -5.65
C ALA A 477 28.89 -23.76 -5.43
N ARG A 478 27.75 -23.55 -6.11
CA ARG A 478 26.95 -22.31 -6.13
C ARG A 478 26.83 -21.59 -4.77
N SER A 479 26.53 -22.30 -3.68
CA SER A 479 26.38 -21.72 -2.33
C SER A 479 27.68 -21.11 -1.78
N GLU A 480 28.82 -21.73 -2.08
CA GLU A 480 30.16 -21.24 -1.68
C GLU A 480 30.51 -19.99 -2.50
N ARG A 481 30.31 -20.06 -3.83
CA ARG A 481 30.57 -18.93 -4.75
C ARG A 481 29.66 -17.74 -4.53
N GLN A 482 28.43 -17.97 -4.05
CA GLN A 482 27.51 -16.93 -3.63
C GLN A 482 27.99 -16.24 -2.34
N THR A 483 28.54 -17.00 -1.38
CA THR A 483 29.12 -16.44 -0.15
C THR A 483 30.35 -15.59 -0.47
N GLU A 484 31.24 -16.10 -1.32
CA GLU A 484 32.42 -15.40 -1.85
C GLU A 484 32.03 -14.10 -2.59
N ALA A 485 30.98 -14.15 -3.42
CA ALA A 485 30.43 -12.98 -4.11
C ALA A 485 29.93 -11.92 -3.11
N SER A 486 29.12 -12.36 -2.15
CA SER A 486 28.52 -11.52 -1.11
C SER A 486 29.60 -10.82 -0.29
N GLU A 487 30.70 -11.49 0.07
CA GLU A 487 31.84 -10.85 0.75
C GLU A 487 32.60 -9.86 -0.14
N TYR A 488 32.91 -10.21 -1.39
CA TYR A 488 33.63 -9.34 -2.32
C TYR A 488 32.84 -8.05 -2.64
N ILE A 489 31.57 -8.18 -2.99
CA ILE A 489 30.69 -7.05 -3.34
C ILE A 489 30.43 -6.17 -2.10
N LYS A 490 30.30 -6.77 -0.92
CA LYS A 490 30.21 -6.05 0.37
C LYS A 490 31.50 -5.32 0.73
N ALA A 491 32.67 -5.80 0.32
CA ALA A 491 33.93 -5.07 0.46
C ALA A 491 33.99 -3.86 -0.48
N ALA A 492 33.58 -4.02 -1.75
CA ALA A 492 33.55 -2.93 -2.73
C ALA A 492 32.56 -1.81 -2.35
N LEU A 493 31.32 -2.15 -2.00
CA LEU A 493 30.25 -1.16 -1.76
C LEU A 493 30.44 -0.35 -0.47
N ARG A 494 31.19 -0.87 0.52
CA ARG A 494 31.62 -0.11 1.71
C ARG A 494 32.38 1.17 1.34
N ALA A 495 33.14 1.17 0.25
CA ALA A 495 33.88 2.36 -0.19
C ALA A 495 32.97 3.52 -0.62
N TYR A 496 31.68 3.25 -0.87
CA TYR A 496 30.67 4.19 -1.30
C TYR A 496 29.63 4.52 -0.22
N ASP A 497 29.83 4.08 1.03
CA ASP A 497 28.86 4.15 2.13
C ASP A 497 27.55 3.36 1.89
N VAL A 498 27.58 2.33 1.03
CA VAL A 498 26.41 1.49 0.67
C VAL A 498 26.49 0.13 1.36
N GLN A 499 25.37 -0.36 1.89
CA GLN A 499 25.32 -1.64 2.60
C GLN A 499 24.83 -2.76 1.69
N ALA A 500 25.74 -3.66 1.28
CA ALA A 500 25.36 -4.93 0.68
C ALA A 500 24.77 -5.85 1.76
N ILE A 501 23.50 -6.22 1.62
CA ILE A 501 22.87 -7.17 2.53
C ILE A 501 23.31 -8.58 2.15
N ASP A 502 22.96 -9.00 0.93
CA ASP A 502 23.37 -10.28 0.35
C ASP A 502 23.40 -10.21 -1.18
N THR A 503 24.16 -11.10 -1.80
CA THR A 503 24.19 -11.33 -3.25
C THR A 503 23.63 -12.73 -3.50
N LEU A 504 22.63 -12.85 -4.38
CA LEU A 504 22.04 -14.13 -4.75
C LEU A 504 22.45 -14.48 -6.19
N ILE A 505 22.82 -15.73 -6.43
CA ILE A 505 22.94 -16.26 -7.80
C ILE A 505 21.55 -16.75 -8.23
N GLY A 506 21.08 -16.36 -9.41
CA GLY A 506 19.79 -16.75 -10.01
C GLY A 506 19.87 -18.07 -10.78
N ASP A 507 19.24 -18.20 -11.94
CA ASP A 507 19.52 -19.35 -12.81
C ASP A 507 20.93 -19.30 -13.42
N ILE A 508 21.44 -20.47 -13.82
CA ILE A 508 22.71 -20.65 -14.51
C ILE A 508 22.40 -21.51 -15.73
N GLN A 509 22.57 -20.96 -16.95
CA GLN A 509 22.20 -21.66 -18.18
C GLN A 509 23.43 -22.27 -18.89
N PRO A 510 23.82 -23.54 -18.57
CA PRO A 510 24.93 -24.20 -19.24
C PRO A 510 24.58 -24.60 -20.68
N PRO A 511 25.55 -24.61 -21.61
CA PRO A 511 25.34 -25.16 -22.94
C PRO A 511 24.81 -26.61 -22.91
N ALA A 512 23.75 -26.87 -23.69
CA ALA A 512 23.04 -28.15 -23.70
C ALA A 512 23.93 -29.37 -24.01
N SER A 513 25.05 -29.17 -24.71
CA SER A 513 26.07 -30.19 -24.99
C SER A 513 26.72 -30.75 -23.72
N LEU A 514 26.99 -29.91 -22.71
CA LEU A 514 27.51 -30.37 -21.42
C LEU A 514 26.47 -31.21 -20.67
N MET A 515 25.21 -30.76 -20.69
CA MET A 515 24.10 -31.44 -20.02
C MET A 515 23.80 -32.82 -20.62
N GLN A 516 23.97 -33.00 -21.93
CA GLN A 516 23.93 -34.32 -22.58
C GLN A 516 24.98 -35.26 -21.98
N THR A 517 26.26 -34.87 -21.99
CA THR A 517 27.34 -35.72 -21.45
C THR A 517 27.19 -36.06 -19.96
N GLN A 518 26.65 -35.14 -19.16
CA GLN A 518 26.31 -35.39 -17.75
C GLN A 518 25.16 -36.39 -17.59
N THR A 519 24.12 -36.24 -18.42
CA THR A 519 22.95 -37.12 -18.43
C THR A 519 23.34 -38.54 -18.86
N ASP A 520 24.08 -38.67 -19.96
CA ASP A 520 24.60 -39.95 -20.45
C ASP A 520 25.50 -40.63 -19.42
N ARG A 521 26.39 -39.87 -18.76
CA ARG A 521 27.24 -40.39 -17.67
C ARG A 521 26.42 -40.89 -16.48
N LYS A 522 25.37 -40.18 -16.07
CA LYS A 522 24.49 -40.61 -14.97
C LYS A 522 23.63 -41.82 -15.35
N ILE A 523 23.13 -41.87 -16.58
CA ILE A 523 22.45 -43.06 -17.12
C ILE A 523 23.40 -44.26 -17.10
N ALA A 524 24.66 -44.10 -17.55
CA ALA A 524 25.65 -45.16 -17.51
C ALA A 524 26.02 -45.62 -16.09
N GLU A 525 26.07 -44.71 -15.11
CA GLU A 525 26.28 -45.05 -13.69
C GLU A 525 25.13 -45.88 -13.11
N GLU A 526 23.88 -45.50 -13.34
CA GLU A 526 22.71 -46.26 -12.86
C GLU A 526 22.52 -47.58 -13.63
N GLN A 527 22.82 -47.60 -14.94
CA GLN A 527 22.88 -48.85 -15.72
C GLN A 527 23.95 -49.79 -15.16
N ARG A 528 25.15 -49.30 -14.82
CA ARG A 528 26.22 -50.12 -14.22
C ARG A 528 25.76 -50.75 -12.90
N LYS A 529 25.16 -49.97 -11.99
CA LYS A 529 24.57 -50.51 -10.75
C LYS A 529 23.49 -51.56 -11.05
N THR A 530 22.65 -51.31 -12.06
CA THR A 530 21.59 -52.24 -12.47
C THR A 530 22.17 -53.57 -12.96
N TYR A 531 23.21 -53.54 -13.78
CA TYR A 531 23.92 -54.74 -14.23
C TYR A 531 24.65 -55.46 -13.08
N GLU A 532 25.24 -54.74 -12.14
CA GLU A 532 25.90 -55.29 -10.95
C GLU A 532 24.89 -56.04 -10.04
N VAL A 533 23.72 -55.45 -9.80
CA VAL A 533 22.60 -56.08 -9.08
C VAL A 533 22.03 -57.29 -9.84
N GLN A 534 21.87 -57.19 -11.17
CA GLN A 534 21.46 -58.32 -12.01
C GLN A 534 22.47 -59.46 -11.96
N GLN A 535 23.78 -59.16 -12.02
CA GLN A 535 24.84 -60.16 -11.94
C GLN A 535 24.83 -60.88 -10.59
N MET A 536 24.74 -60.14 -9.47
CA MET A 536 24.60 -60.75 -8.13
C MET A 536 23.36 -61.65 -8.03
N ALA A 537 22.20 -61.20 -8.54
CA ALA A 537 20.98 -62.00 -8.55
C ALA A 537 21.10 -63.27 -9.41
N GLN A 538 21.78 -63.20 -10.56
CA GLN A 538 22.03 -64.39 -11.40
C GLN A 538 23.04 -65.34 -10.75
N THR A 539 24.10 -64.85 -10.09
CA THR A 539 25.03 -65.68 -9.34
C THR A 539 24.33 -66.41 -8.19
N GLN A 540 23.50 -65.71 -7.41
CA GLN A 540 22.70 -66.31 -6.34
C GLN A 540 21.73 -67.37 -6.89
N ARG A 541 21.11 -67.11 -8.05
CA ARG A 541 20.23 -68.07 -8.73
C ARG A 541 20.97 -69.31 -9.23
N GLN A 542 22.17 -69.14 -9.80
CA GLN A 542 23.02 -70.27 -10.21
C GLN A 542 23.44 -71.12 -9.02
N GLN A 543 23.77 -70.50 -7.89
CA GLN A 543 24.11 -71.20 -6.66
C GLN A 543 22.91 -71.96 -6.09
N LEU A 544 21.74 -71.33 -5.98
CA LEU A 544 20.51 -71.99 -5.53
C LEU A 544 20.15 -73.19 -6.43
N VAL A 545 20.22 -73.04 -7.76
CA VAL A 545 19.95 -74.15 -8.69
C VAL A 545 20.97 -75.29 -8.53
N ARG A 546 22.25 -74.98 -8.27
CA ARG A 546 23.28 -76.00 -7.97
C ARG A 546 23.00 -76.73 -6.65
N GLU A 547 22.57 -76.01 -5.62
CA GLU A 547 22.25 -76.57 -4.31
C GLU A 547 20.98 -77.44 -4.37
N THR A 548 19.93 -77.00 -5.05
CA THR A 548 18.74 -77.82 -5.34
C THR A 548 19.09 -79.08 -6.12
N ALA A 549 19.83 -78.97 -7.23
CA ALA A 549 20.19 -80.14 -8.04
C ALA A 549 21.05 -81.16 -7.27
N LEU A 550 21.90 -80.70 -6.34
CA LEU A 550 22.68 -81.58 -5.46
C LEU A 550 21.78 -82.28 -4.42
N ALA A 551 20.77 -81.59 -3.88
CA ALA A 551 19.77 -82.18 -3.00
C ALA A 551 18.88 -83.20 -3.73
N ASP A 552 18.46 -82.92 -4.97
CA ASP A 552 17.70 -83.86 -5.81
C ASP A 552 18.48 -85.16 -6.06
N ILE A 553 19.78 -85.03 -6.39
CA ILE A 553 20.69 -86.19 -6.56
C ILE A 553 20.83 -86.98 -5.26
N GLN A 554 20.94 -86.33 -4.11
CA GLN A 554 20.97 -87.01 -2.81
C GLN A 554 19.65 -87.73 -2.51
N GLN A 555 18.50 -87.13 -2.83
CA GLN A 555 17.19 -87.75 -2.68
C GLN A 555 17.03 -88.98 -3.58
N GLU A 556 17.50 -88.93 -4.82
CA GLU A 556 17.48 -90.08 -5.74
C GLU A 556 18.46 -91.19 -5.32
N MET A 557 19.64 -90.84 -4.81
CA MET A 557 20.61 -91.80 -4.25
C MET A 557 20.03 -92.56 -3.04
N VAL A 558 19.53 -91.84 -2.02
CA VAL A 558 18.94 -92.45 -0.81
C VAL A 558 17.71 -93.31 -1.16
N LYS A 559 16.86 -92.84 -2.09
CA LYS A 559 15.72 -93.61 -2.61
C LYS A 559 16.17 -94.91 -3.29
N SER A 560 17.29 -94.86 -4.01
CA SER A 560 17.85 -96.03 -4.71
C SER A 560 18.41 -97.06 -3.71
N GLU A 561 19.25 -96.62 -2.76
CA GLU A 561 19.78 -97.48 -1.68
C GLU A 561 18.66 -98.15 -0.88
N GLN A 562 17.67 -97.36 -0.44
CA GLN A 562 16.54 -97.87 0.33
C GLN A 562 15.68 -98.85 -0.50
N SER A 563 15.58 -98.66 -1.82
CA SER A 563 14.84 -99.60 -2.69
C SER A 563 15.56 -100.96 -2.83
N VAL A 564 16.90 -100.97 -2.88
CA VAL A 564 17.70 -102.20 -2.86
C VAL A 564 17.58 -102.91 -1.51
N HIS A 565 17.65 -102.18 -0.41
CA HIS A 565 17.50 -102.78 0.92
C HIS A 565 16.09 -103.35 1.16
N ILE A 566 15.04 -102.67 0.69
CA ILE A 566 13.65 -103.20 0.71
C ILE A 566 13.53 -104.48 -0.14
N ALA A 567 14.21 -104.55 -1.30
CA ALA A 567 14.20 -105.74 -2.14
C ALA A 567 14.89 -106.95 -1.48
N ASP A 568 16.04 -106.74 -0.85
CA ASP A 568 16.77 -107.77 -0.10
C ASP A 568 15.97 -108.26 1.13
N LEU A 569 15.46 -107.33 1.96
CA LEU A 569 14.58 -107.67 3.08
C LEU A 569 13.34 -108.47 2.63
N LYS A 570 12.76 -108.14 1.47
CA LYS A 570 11.63 -108.87 0.88
C LYS A 570 12.02 -110.27 0.38
N ALA A 571 13.21 -110.43 -0.20
CA ALA A 571 13.74 -111.74 -0.59
C ALA A 571 14.01 -112.62 0.64
N GLN A 572 14.63 -112.07 1.68
CA GLN A 572 14.87 -112.78 2.95
C GLN A 572 13.55 -113.17 3.65
N ALA A 573 12.52 -112.31 3.60
CA ALA A 573 11.19 -112.64 4.10
C ALA A 573 10.55 -113.80 3.32
N GLN A 574 10.64 -113.80 1.98
CA GLN A 574 10.14 -114.91 1.15
C GLN A 574 10.88 -116.23 1.42
N ILE A 575 12.19 -116.21 1.59
CA ILE A 575 12.99 -117.40 1.96
C ILE A 575 12.53 -117.97 3.30
N LYS A 576 12.33 -117.11 4.32
CA LYS A 576 11.85 -117.54 5.65
C LYS A 576 10.42 -118.08 5.62
N GLN A 577 9.53 -117.49 4.82
CA GLN A 577 8.18 -118.00 4.63
C GLN A 577 8.21 -119.39 3.97
N ALA A 578 8.96 -119.54 2.88
CA ALA A 578 9.10 -120.82 2.18
C ALA A 578 9.70 -121.93 3.07
N SER A 579 10.68 -121.61 3.93
CA SER A 579 11.19 -122.59 4.90
C SER A 579 10.15 -122.97 5.96
N GLY A 580 9.36 -122.01 6.46
CA GLY A 580 8.29 -122.29 7.42
C GLY A 580 7.17 -123.16 6.84
N GLU A 581 6.80 -122.93 5.58
CA GLU A 581 5.84 -123.75 4.85
C GLU A 581 6.37 -125.18 4.58
N ALA A 582 7.68 -125.32 4.28
CA ALA A 582 8.34 -126.61 4.12
C ALA A 582 8.44 -127.41 5.45
N GLU A 583 8.71 -126.74 6.57
CA GLU A 583 8.70 -127.41 7.88
C GLU A 583 7.28 -127.77 8.34
N GLY A 584 6.30 -126.88 8.14
CA GLY A 584 4.90 -127.13 8.48
C GLY A 584 4.28 -128.29 7.70
N THR A 585 4.58 -128.40 6.40
CA THR A 585 4.15 -129.54 5.56
C THR A 585 4.81 -130.85 5.97
N LYS A 586 6.12 -130.83 6.30
CA LYS A 586 6.85 -131.99 6.83
C LYS A 586 6.30 -132.47 8.17
N LEU A 587 6.00 -131.55 9.10
CA LEU A 587 5.43 -131.88 10.41
C LEU A 587 4.03 -132.50 10.28
N ARG A 588 3.20 -131.94 9.39
CA ARG A 588 1.85 -132.45 9.10
C ARG A 588 1.88 -133.86 8.49
N ALA A 589 2.81 -134.15 7.57
CA ALA A 589 2.94 -135.48 6.98
C ALA A 589 3.30 -136.57 8.02
N ILE A 590 4.08 -136.21 9.06
CA ILE A 590 4.39 -137.12 10.18
C ILE A 590 3.13 -137.38 11.02
N ALA A 591 2.37 -136.34 11.36
CA ALA A 591 1.13 -136.48 12.13
C ALA A 591 0.05 -137.31 11.40
N GLU A 592 -0.09 -137.14 10.08
CA GLU A 592 -0.99 -137.96 9.25
C GLU A 592 -0.55 -139.44 9.25
N ALA A 593 0.76 -139.73 9.22
CA ALA A 593 1.28 -141.10 9.30
C ALA A 593 1.05 -141.77 10.67
N GLU A 594 1.15 -141.04 11.78
CA GLU A 594 0.85 -141.56 13.11
C GLU A 594 -0.66 -141.80 13.30
N GLY A 595 -1.52 -140.90 12.81
CA GLY A 595 -2.97 -141.08 12.82
C GLY A 595 -3.44 -142.31 12.03
N ILE A 596 -2.83 -142.58 10.87
CA ILE A 596 -3.07 -143.80 10.08
C ILE A 596 -2.62 -145.05 10.86
N ARG A 597 -1.49 -145.01 11.58
CA ARG A 597 -1.03 -146.12 12.43
C ARG A 597 -1.98 -146.42 13.58
N ALA A 598 -2.43 -145.40 14.31
CA ALA A 598 -3.36 -145.55 15.43
C ALA A 598 -4.72 -146.13 14.97
N THR A 599 -5.28 -145.58 13.89
CA THR A 599 -6.56 -146.06 13.33
C THR A 599 -6.45 -147.44 12.68
N GLY A 600 -5.29 -147.80 12.13
CA GLY A 600 -5.00 -149.15 11.62
C GLY A 600 -4.99 -150.21 12.73
N ASN A 601 -4.29 -149.93 13.84
CA ASN A 601 -4.27 -150.83 15.01
C ASN A 601 -5.68 -151.01 15.61
N ALA A 602 -6.40 -149.90 15.85
CA ALA A 602 -7.76 -149.96 16.40
C ALA A 602 -8.71 -150.79 15.52
N LYS A 603 -8.62 -150.68 14.18
CA LYS A 603 -9.40 -151.51 13.27
C LYS A 603 -9.03 -152.99 13.36
N ALA A 604 -7.74 -153.33 13.38
CA ALA A 604 -7.28 -154.71 13.56
C ALA A 604 -7.77 -155.34 14.87
N GLU A 605 -7.89 -154.54 15.93
CA GLU A 605 -8.41 -154.94 17.24
C GLU A 605 -9.94 -155.18 17.20
N THR A 606 -10.71 -154.27 16.58
CA THR A 606 -12.16 -154.49 16.37
C THR A 606 -12.47 -155.69 15.48
N TYR A 607 -11.63 -155.98 14.47
CA TYR A 607 -11.78 -157.18 13.63
C TYR A 607 -11.52 -158.47 14.41
N ARG A 608 -10.57 -158.49 15.37
CA ARG A 608 -10.39 -159.66 16.25
C ARG A 608 -11.62 -159.91 17.13
N ALA A 609 -12.06 -158.88 17.87
CA ALA A 609 -13.21 -159.00 18.77
C ALA A 609 -14.49 -159.38 18.03
N GLY A 610 -14.70 -158.85 16.82
CA GLY A 610 -15.84 -159.20 15.98
C GLY A 610 -15.86 -160.66 15.51
N VAL A 611 -14.72 -161.21 15.11
CA VAL A 611 -14.60 -162.63 14.72
C VAL A 611 -14.80 -163.56 15.93
N GLU A 612 -14.26 -163.19 17.09
CA GLU A 612 -14.38 -163.98 18.33
C GLU A 612 -15.82 -164.05 18.86
N ALA A 613 -16.59 -162.96 18.74
CA ALA A 613 -17.98 -162.90 19.23
C ALA A 613 -19.02 -163.53 18.29
N LEU A 614 -18.80 -163.54 16.97
CA LEU A 614 -19.80 -163.94 15.96
C LEU A 614 -19.43 -165.20 15.15
N GLY A 615 -18.21 -165.71 15.29
CA GLY A 615 -17.70 -166.85 14.53
C GLY A 615 -17.40 -166.50 13.06
N ALA A 616 -16.47 -167.24 12.46
CA ALA A 616 -15.90 -166.91 11.14
C ALA A 616 -16.95 -166.84 10.00
N SER A 617 -17.98 -167.69 10.03
CA SER A 617 -19.06 -167.69 9.05
C SER A 617 -20.05 -166.55 9.25
N GLY A 618 -20.43 -166.24 10.49
CA GLY A 618 -21.39 -165.18 10.83
C GLY A 618 -20.82 -163.78 10.58
N TYR A 619 -19.59 -163.53 11.04
CA TYR A 619 -18.95 -162.22 10.91
C TYR A 619 -18.76 -161.82 9.44
N THR A 620 -18.39 -162.77 8.58
CA THR A 620 -18.18 -162.53 7.14
C THR A 620 -19.45 -162.02 6.44
N ALA A 621 -20.62 -162.58 6.76
CA ALA A 621 -21.90 -162.15 6.19
C ALA A 621 -22.28 -160.72 6.64
N MET A 622 -22.10 -160.42 7.94
CA MET A 622 -22.30 -159.07 8.49
C MET A 622 -21.36 -158.04 7.83
N GLN A 623 -20.08 -158.38 7.70
CA GLN A 623 -19.09 -157.48 7.11
C GLN A 623 -19.38 -157.19 5.63
N ILE A 624 -19.88 -158.17 4.86
CA ILE A 624 -20.33 -157.99 3.47
C ILE A 624 -21.56 -157.06 3.42
N MET A 625 -22.59 -157.29 4.24
CA MET A 625 -23.75 -156.38 4.29
C MET A 625 -23.36 -154.96 4.69
N GLN A 626 -22.50 -154.79 5.69
CA GLN A 626 -22.07 -153.46 6.13
C GLN A 626 -21.24 -152.74 5.06
N ILE A 627 -20.35 -153.43 4.33
CA ILE A 627 -19.59 -152.83 3.22
C ILE A 627 -20.50 -152.44 2.04
N ILE A 628 -21.59 -153.18 1.80
CA ILE A 628 -22.62 -152.82 0.79
C ILE A 628 -23.37 -151.55 1.23
N GLY A 629 -23.70 -151.41 2.52
CA GLY A 629 -24.31 -150.21 3.10
C GLY A 629 -23.38 -148.99 3.06
N ASP A 630 -22.21 -149.07 3.70
CA ASP A 630 -21.28 -147.95 3.89
C ASP A 630 -20.67 -147.41 2.58
N ARG A 631 -20.76 -148.17 1.46
CA ARG A 631 -20.35 -147.71 0.11
C ARG A 631 -21.51 -147.27 -0.80
N ASN A 632 -22.76 -147.33 -0.34
CA ASN A 632 -23.94 -146.75 -0.99
C ASN A 632 -24.07 -147.07 -2.51
N VAL A 633 -23.83 -148.33 -2.89
CA VAL A 633 -23.74 -148.74 -4.31
C VAL A 633 -25.14 -149.00 -4.88
N ARG A 634 -25.67 -148.06 -5.68
CA ARG A 634 -26.97 -148.18 -6.36
C ARG A 634 -26.97 -149.27 -7.43
N LEU A 635 -27.87 -150.25 -7.33
CA LEU A 635 -28.13 -151.26 -8.36
C LEU A 635 -29.55 -151.09 -8.97
N ILE A 636 -29.68 -150.17 -9.93
CA ILE A 636 -30.69 -150.22 -11.01
C ILE A 636 -30.21 -149.30 -12.15
N PRO A 637 -30.01 -149.83 -13.38
CA PRO A 637 -29.78 -149.02 -14.56
C PRO A 637 -31.11 -148.75 -15.30
N ASP A 638 -31.47 -147.48 -15.46
CA ASP A 638 -32.50 -147.05 -16.40
C ASP A 638 -31.94 -146.00 -17.36
N VAL A 639 -32.53 -145.91 -18.55
CA VAL A 639 -31.85 -145.45 -19.76
C VAL A 639 -32.61 -144.31 -20.45
N LEU A 640 -31.91 -143.66 -21.39
CA LEU A 640 -32.42 -142.84 -22.49
C LEU A 640 -32.91 -141.41 -22.19
N VAL A 641 -32.24 -140.49 -22.89
CA VAL A 641 -32.83 -139.23 -23.36
C VAL A 641 -34.02 -139.56 -24.27
N GLY A 642 -35.18 -138.98 -23.97
CA GLY A 642 -36.37 -138.97 -24.82
C GLY A 642 -37.14 -137.67 -24.58
N GLY A 643 -37.53 -136.97 -25.64
CA GLY A 643 -38.15 -135.65 -25.54
C GLY A 643 -39.67 -135.64 -25.78
N SER A 644 -40.21 -134.43 -25.92
CA SER A 644 -41.59 -134.04 -26.30
C SER A 644 -42.47 -133.50 -25.15
N ASN A 645 -42.90 -132.25 -25.33
CA ASN A 645 -44.07 -131.56 -24.76
C ASN A 645 -44.35 -131.59 -23.23
N GLY A 646 -44.40 -130.40 -22.61
CA GLY A 646 -45.33 -130.16 -21.50
C GLY A 646 -44.82 -129.35 -20.28
N SER A 647 -44.62 -128.03 -20.44
CA SER A 647 -44.58 -127.04 -19.34
C SER A 647 -43.37 -127.03 -18.37
N THR A 648 -43.26 -125.91 -17.64
CA THR A 648 -42.46 -125.68 -16.41
C THR A 648 -40.93 -125.82 -16.44
N ASN A 649 -40.30 -124.72 -16.85
CA ASN A 649 -39.13 -124.01 -16.25
C ASN A 649 -38.22 -124.73 -15.23
N GLY A 650 -36.91 -124.44 -15.34
CA GLY A 650 -35.91 -124.77 -14.31
C GLY A 650 -34.45 -124.43 -14.67
N LEU A 651 -34.16 -124.06 -15.92
CA LEU A 651 -32.82 -123.63 -16.37
C LEU A 651 -32.54 -122.15 -16.03
N VAL A 652 -31.26 -121.82 -15.90
CA VAL A 652 -30.63 -120.47 -15.75
C VAL A 652 -31.07 -119.56 -14.60
N ASP A 653 -32.13 -119.87 -13.85
CA ASP A 653 -32.60 -119.03 -12.71
C ASP A 653 -31.65 -119.07 -11.48
N GLY A 654 -30.83 -120.13 -11.35
CA GLY A 654 -30.00 -120.38 -10.16
C GLY A 654 -28.84 -119.41 -9.89
N LEU A 655 -28.52 -118.47 -10.79
CA LEU A 655 -27.44 -117.49 -10.60
C LEU A 655 -27.93 -116.03 -10.51
N LEU A 656 -29.11 -115.70 -11.05
CA LEU A 656 -29.56 -114.31 -11.17
C LEU A 656 -30.17 -113.76 -9.87
N SER A 657 -30.72 -114.65 -9.04
CA SER A 657 -31.36 -114.34 -7.76
C SER A 657 -30.41 -113.73 -6.71
N MET A 658 -29.10 -114.02 -6.77
CA MET A 658 -28.12 -113.55 -5.78
C MET A 658 -27.77 -112.04 -5.93
N ILE A 659 -28.16 -111.40 -7.03
CA ILE A 659 -27.87 -109.98 -7.31
C ILE A 659 -28.86 -109.01 -6.61
N LEU A 660 -30.02 -109.49 -6.15
CA LEU A 660 -31.14 -108.62 -5.74
C LEU A 660 -31.26 -108.36 -4.22
N TRP A 661 -30.50 -109.04 -3.36
CA TRP A 661 -30.88 -109.20 -1.94
C TRP A 661 -30.09 -108.39 -0.89
N ASN A 662 -29.22 -107.44 -1.28
CA ASN A 662 -28.40 -106.70 -0.30
C ASN A 662 -28.14 -105.21 -0.61
N GLN A 663 -29.13 -104.49 -1.14
CA GLN A 663 -29.15 -103.02 -1.17
C GLN A 663 -30.31 -102.48 -0.31
N THR A 664 -30.06 -102.01 0.92
CA THR A 664 -30.90 -101.00 1.62
C THR A 664 -30.35 -100.57 2.99
N ALA A 665 -29.64 -99.43 3.07
CA ALA A 665 -29.46 -98.59 4.27
C ALA A 665 -28.84 -97.21 3.91
N LYS A 666 -29.07 -96.15 4.71
CA LYS A 666 -28.43 -94.81 4.59
C LYS A 666 -28.08 -94.23 6.02
N PRO A 667 -27.87 -92.92 6.31
CA PRO A 667 -26.58 -92.46 6.88
C PRO A 667 -26.63 -91.53 8.14
N GLY A 668 -25.47 -91.19 8.76
CA GLY A 668 -25.33 -89.95 9.56
C GLY A 668 -24.30 -89.89 10.73
N GLU A 669 -23.94 -88.64 11.10
CA GLU A 669 -23.45 -88.12 12.42
C GLU A 669 -21.94 -88.22 12.85
N ALA A 670 -21.55 -87.48 13.92
CA ALA A 670 -20.15 -87.10 14.30
C ALA A 670 -19.93 -86.90 15.85
N PRO A 671 -19.14 -85.92 16.36
CA PRO A 671 -17.68 -85.87 16.67
C PRO A 671 -17.31 -86.10 18.18
N PRO A 672 -16.06 -85.85 18.68
CA PRO A 672 -15.74 -84.56 19.39
C PRO A 672 -14.24 -84.10 19.38
N THR A 673 -13.87 -82.96 20.05
CA THR A 673 -12.53 -82.30 19.96
C THR A 673 -12.16 -81.32 21.12
N PRO A 674 -10.91 -81.34 21.66
CA PRO A 674 -10.23 -80.15 22.27
C PRO A 674 -8.67 -80.13 22.01
N LEU A 675 -7.73 -79.30 22.53
CA LEU A 675 -7.61 -78.12 23.44
C LEU A 675 -6.47 -77.15 22.95
N TYR A 676 -6.70 -75.82 23.03
CA TYR A 676 -5.93 -74.66 23.60
C TYR A 676 -4.38 -74.61 23.82
N PRO A 677 -3.73 -73.40 23.94
CA PRO A 677 -4.23 -72.10 24.48
C PRO A 677 -4.00 -70.77 23.67
N GLN A 678 -4.35 -69.63 24.30
CA GLN A 678 -4.54 -68.25 23.76
C GLN A 678 -3.85 -67.19 24.68
N PRO A 679 -3.63 -65.91 24.26
CA PRO A 679 -4.58 -64.79 24.51
C PRO A 679 -4.69 -63.75 23.34
N ILE A 680 -5.80 -63.07 22.98
CA ILE A 680 -6.92 -62.36 23.64
C ILE A 680 -6.67 -60.85 23.94
N LYS A 681 -7.30 -59.93 23.16
CA LYS A 681 -8.21 -58.82 23.64
C LYS A 681 -8.75 -57.85 22.54
N THR A 682 -9.96 -58.15 22.03
CA THR A 682 -11.20 -57.31 21.94
C THR A 682 -11.28 -55.89 21.27
N PRO A 683 -12.49 -55.47 20.80
CA PRO A 683 -12.74 -54.40 19.79
C PRO A 683 -13.71 -53.30 20.34
N PRO A 684 -14.68 -52.63 19.62
CA PRO A 684 -14.96 -52.45 18.18
C PRO A 684 -15.37 -51.02 17.71
N ALA A 685 -15.52 -50.81 16.39
CA ALA A 685 -16.50 -49.89 15.79
C ALA A 685 -16.86 -50.26 14.32
N GLN A 686 -18.12 -50.04 13.93
CA GLN A 686 -18.74 -50.13 12.59
C GLN A 686 -19.83 -49.01 12.52
N PRO A 687 -20.55 -48.71 11.41
CA PRO A 687 -20.80 -49.52 10.18
C PRO A 687 -20.84 -48.74 8.81
N ASN A 688 -21.24 -49.48 7.76
CA ASN A 688 -21.92 -49.06 6.51
C ASN A 688 -21.17 -48.28 5.40
N GLY A 689 -21.41 -48.69 4.14
CA GLY A 689 -21.07 -47.95 2.91
C GLY A 689 -20.97 -48.86 1.68
N ASN A 690 -21.95 -48.84 0.77
CA ASN A 690 -22.01 -49.75 -0.39
C ASN A 690 -21.40 -49.18 -1.68
N THR A 691 -20.79 -50.08 -2.47
CA THR A 691 -20.61 -50.18 -3.95
C THR A 691 -21.36 -49.23 -4.90
N PRO A 692 -20.94 -49.06 -6.19
CA PRO A 692 -19.77 -49.61 -6.93
C PRO A 692 -19.02 -48.57 -7.81
N LEU A 693 -18.21 -49.05 -8.78
CA LEU A 693 -17.50 -48.27 -9.80
C LEU A 693 -18.42 -47.52 -10.78
N VAL A 694 -17.92 -46.39 -11.30
CA VAL A 694 -18.24 -45.85 -12.64
C VAL A 694 -16.92 -45.49 -13.33
N VAL A 695 -16.87 -45.66 -14.66
CA VAL A 695 -15.73 -45.28 -15.51
C VAL A 695 -16.24 -44.30 -16.56
N GLU A 696 -15.59 -43.14 -16.68
CA GLU A 696 -15.77 -42.22 -17.79
C GLU A 696 -14.40 -41.85 -18.40
N PHE A 697 -14.37 -41.72 -19.72
CA PHE A 697 -13.19 -41.37 -20.52
C PHE A 697 -13.25 -39.90 -20.95
N PRO A 698 -12.11 -39.27 -21.31
CA PRO A 698 -12.01 -37.81 -21.43
C PRO A 698 -12.63 -37.26 -22.71
N THR A 699 -12.93 -35.96 -22.70
CA THR A 699 -13.18 -35.12 -23.88
C THR A 699 -12.43 -33.79 -23.74
N ASP A 700 -11.94 -33.26 -24.86
CA ASP A 700 -11.03 -32.12 -24.90
C ASP A 700 -11.68 -30.77 -24.54
N LYS A 701 -10.88 -29.89 -23.92
CA LYS A 701 -10.76 -28.47 -24.32
C LYS A 701 -9.53 -27.78 -23.74
#